data_AF-A0A2E4GML8-F1
#
_entry.id   AF-A0A2E4GML8-F1
#
_cell.length_a   1.000
_cell.length_b   1.000
_cell.length_c   1.000
_cell.angle_alpha   90.00
_cell.angle_beta   90.00
_cell.angle_gamma   90.00
#
_symmetry.space_group_name_H-M   'P 1'
#
loop_
_entity.id
_entity.type
_entity.pdbx_description
1 polymer ?
#
loop_
_entity_poly.entity_id
_entity_poly.type
_entity_poly.pdbx_seq_one_letter_code
_entity_poly.pdbx_strand_id
1 'polypeptide(L)'
;MILAIMSVLRKSVGLILMHAITACVVIGEEPAKRILWKNTNLIGSPEPPLPYTFEKTFTNVELNRPIYLVEEPDPSDFLLVILQGGEENQPSRILRLKNDPETKKAKPFFKLPKRLIYALTFDPDYINNRQVYLFHQGPNGQPKRSNKISRFVVTDDPDPHCDPDSETVIIEWDSAGHDGGDLAFGADGMLYLTTGDGSGDSDTRVTGQTLDDLNGAVLRIDVSNTSAENQYDIPPDNPFVNLPGARAEIWAYGLRNPWRMDIDQQSGQVWVGNNGQDLWETAHLVRPGENYGWSVYEGSHPFYPNRQLGPTPHVLPTIEHPHSEFRSLTGGVVYRGTRWEELDGAYVYGDYSTGQVWAALHDGKKLVWHRKLADTNLMITAFRVVGDGDLLVADNGGGLHRMKSVPKENLEQISGKMFPTLLSETGLFSPNDLSRPVPGLIPYSVNAPAWNDGAKAQRWMAIPGNARPTYKADSGWEFPDQTALVQTLSLEAEIGKPESSFRVETRVQLRQQGEWIGYSYRWNKNQTQARLVTKEGESAVFSIRGDDGRKELRQQSWRFPSRAECAICHNRATNYVLGITGSQLQRNHDYGGETGLKNQLQRLAEISVLGSQPKPPNPLTNPYSKDQDIDQRARAYLHVNCSVCHVESGGGNAKMELRLGTGKQKMSIFDARPQHSTFGIVDAMLIAPGDPARSVLHRRISRRGQGQMPPLASNQIDHAGAQLIANWIAMMAPSQSTVNAWQIGDFTADLKDNFGAKDRSFLSGKQAFRNTGCVQCHRFAGEGGSVGPDLTGLARQRSPHEILESILDPSAKITDPKFTIPASVPPVSVMPSGMVNVLEKGALLDLLYYLWRDGRPRVAAIVTEYRHNSHADIIVSRLLQTDTLDGKGKKSPLDLASLYTDQIPENDTSRQLSEEHGFPIYPTIAGALELGTDGLAVDGVMLIAEHGKYPKSATGNTVYPKRRFWEEILAVFKKSDRQVPVFIDKHVADNWEDAKFIYDSAKQMNIPLMAGSSLPTTWRRPVADVARNEKLDEIVAITFHTTDAYGFHALEFIQALAEQRQGGETGIRSVQSVSGDEVWKAFDDGKTFDRKLFDAAWGRLTNKKDKDGPRREAVAEPRLFSIEHADGLRVHLIELNGAANEWSAAWRYTKDQNIESSLFWTQEGRPGMHFTWLLNGIENMVLTGKPSWPVERTLLTSGTLDALLISLKDKERLTETPQLMFPYNSSWRWNSPPPPPPIRPWSEQ
;
A
#
# COMPACT_ATOMS: atom_id res chain seq x y z
N MET A 1 -31.18 1.73 -68.49
CA MET A 1 -30.85 0.33 -68.85
C MET A 1 -29.73 -0.11 -67.93
N ILE A 2 -30.04 -1.02 -67.01
CA ILE A 2 -29.13 -1.86 -66.17
C ILE A 2 -27.78 -1.21 -65.83
N LEU A 3 -27.84 -0.18 -64.97
CA LEU A 3 -26.76 0.38 -64.10
C LEU A 3 -27.14 1.76 -63.52
N ALA A 4 -28.41 2.15 -63.64
CA ALA A 4 -29.00 3.29 -62.93
C ALA A 4 -30.22 2.85 -62.06
N ILE A 5 -30.16 1.63 -61.52
CA ILE A 5 -31.19 1.02 -60.63
C ILE A 5 -30.48 0.32 -59.45
N MET A 6 -29.55 1.00 -58.77
CA MET A 6 -28.94 0.49 -57.53
C MET A 6 -28.66 1.58 -56.47
N SER A 7 -29.29 2.76 -56.54
CA SER A 7 -29.10 3.81 -55.52
C SER A 7 -30.37 4.31 -54.81
N VAL A 8 -31.54 3.71 -55.03
CA VAL A 8 -32.78 4.07 -54.31
C VAL A 8 -33.54 2.82 -53.92
N LEU A 9 -33.14 2.17 -52.81
CA LEU A 9 -33.98 1.23 -52.01
C LEU A 9 -33.27 0.85 -50.68
N ARG A 10 -32.69 1.84 -49.99
CA ARG A 10 -32.29 1.78 -48.57
C ARG A 10 -32.79 3.05 -47.88
N LYS A 11 -33.99 2.96 -47.30
CA LYS A 11 -34.68 3.81 -46.31
C LYS A 11 -36.15 3.37 -46.34
N SER A 12 -36.59 2.49 -45.43
CA SER A 12 -37.53 2.84 -44.35
C SER A 12 -38.75 3.59 -44.92
N VAL A 13 -39.95 3.03 -44.98
CA VAL A 13 -40.91 2.78 -43.89
C VAL A 13 -42.16 2.26 -44.65
N GLY A 14 -42.81 1.14 -44.34
CA GLY A 14 -43.41 0.81 -43.06
C GLY A 14 -44.86 1.26 -43.05
N LEU A 15 -45.78 0.47 -43.62
CA LEU A 15 -47.18 0.36 -43.19
C LEU A 15 -47.92 -0.66 -44.07
N ILE A 16 -48.65 -1.56 -43.39
CA ILE A 16 -49.83 -2.29 -43.89
C ILE A 16 -49.55 -3.44 -44.87
N LEU A 17 -49.21 -4.59 -44.31
CA LEU A 17 -49.85 -5.85 -44.72
C LEU A 17 -50.12 -6.66 -43.45
N MET A 18 -51.24 -6.33 -42.81
CA MET A 18 -51.74 -6.92 -41.57
C MET A 18 -53.08 -7.59 -41.91
N HIS A 19 -53.20 -8.88 -41.60
CA HIS A 19 -54.37 -9.79 -41.64
C HIS A 19 -54.28 -10.96 -42.63
N ALA A 20 -54.47 -12.16 -42.07
CA ALA A 20 -54.67 -13.47 -42.70
C ALA A 20 -53.43 -14.33 -43.03
N ILE A 21 -52.72 -14.78 -41.98
CA ILE A 21 -52.28 -16.18 -41.90
C ILE A 21 -52.78 -16.71 -40.55
N THR A 22 -53.86 -17.47 -40.60
CA THR A 22 -54.50 -18.10 -39.43
C THR A 22 -54.20 -19.59 -39.44
N ALA A 23 -53.86 -20.10 -38.25
CA ALA A 23 -53.94 -21.51 -37.82
C ALA A 23 -52.91 -22.52 -38.33
N CYS A 24 -51.66 -22.36 -37.90
CA CYS A 24 -50.99 -23.46 -37.20
C CYS A 24 -50.62 -22.93 -35.81
N VAL A 25 -51.46 -23.26 -34.83
CA VAL A 25 -51.17 -23.07 -33.41
C VAL A 25 -50.01 -24.01 -33.10
N VAL A 26 -48.78 -23.49 -33.12
CA VAL A 26 -47.75 -24.04 -32.23
C VAL A 26 -48.24 -23.67 -30.84
N ILE A 27 -48.72 -24.68 -30.12
CA ILE A 27 -48.92 -24.61 -28.68
C ILE A 27 -47.54 -24.26 -28.13
N GLY A 28 -47.29 -22.96 -27.88
CA GLY A 28 -46.18 -22.55 -27.06
C GLY A 28 -46.42 -23.19 -25.70
N GLU A 29 -45.54 -24.09 -25.27
CA GLU A 29 -45.53 -24.58 -23.91
C GLU A 29 -45.64 -23.37 -22.97
N GLU A 30 -46.64 -23.39 -22.08
CA GLU A 30 -46.71 -22.37 -21.03
C GLU A 30 -45.35 -22.35 -20.30
N PRO A 31 -44.78 -21.17 -20.03
CA PRO A 31 -43.52 -21.09 -19.29
C PRO A 31 -43.67 -21.82 -17.97
N ALA A 32 -42.74 -22.74 -17.68
CA ALA A 32 -42.78 -23.57 -16.48
C ALA A 32 -43.03 -22.71 -15.24
N LYS A 33 -44.25 -22.76 -14.70
CA LYS A 33 -44.68 -21.84 -13.66
C LYS A 33 -44.09 -22.26 -12.32
N ARG A 34 -43.35 -21.35 -11.69
CA ARG A 34 -42.77 -21.56 -10.36
C ARG A 34 -43.88 -21.79 -9.32
N ILE A 35 -43.73 -22.84 -8.50
CA ILE A 35 -44.52 -22.99 -7.27
C ILE A 35 -44.02 -21.96 -6.27
N LEU A 36 -44.92 -21.05 -5.85
CA LEU A 36 -44.55 -19.95 -4.95
C LEU A 36 -44.46 -20.46 -3.52
N TRP A 37 -43.35 -20.14 -2.85
CA TRP A 37 -43.22 -20.31 -1.42
C TRP A 37 -43.72 -19.04 -0.71
N LYS A 38 -44.47 -19.20 0.38
CA LYS A 38 -44.88 -18.11 1.26
C LYS A 38 -44.26 -18.36 2.63
N ASN A 39 -43.52 -17.39 3.15
CA ASN A 39 -43.00 -17.48 4.51
C ASN A 39 -44.13 -17.20 5.51
N THR A 40 -44.79 -18.25 6.01
CA THR A 40 -45.89 -18.11 6.97
C THR A 40 -45.44 -18.28 8.43
N ASN A 41 -44.27 -18.89 8.66
CA ASN A 41 -43.86 -19.41 9.96
C ASN A 41 -42.49 -18.89 10.44
N LEU A 42 -41.52 -18.62 9.55
CA LEU A 42 -40.21 -18.06 9.93
C LEU A 42 -40.29 -16.54 9.99
N ILE A 43 -41.05 -16.04 10.97
CA ILE A 43 -41.27 -14.62 11.21
C ILE A 43 -40.91 -14.31 12.66
N GLY A 44 -39.96 -13.39 12.88
CA GLY A 44 -39.56 -12.94 14.21
C GLY A 44 -38.25 -13.62 14.65
N SER A 45 -38.04 -13.73 15.96
CA SER A 45 -36.87 -14.37 16.56
C SER A 45 -37.29 -15.36 17.66
N PRO A 46 -36.52 -16.45 17.86
CA PRO A 46 -36.74 -17.39 18.97
C PRO A 46 -36.28 -16.84 20.32
N GLU A 47 -35.49 -15.78 20.33
CA GLU A 47 -35.05 -15.10 21.54
C GLU A 47 -36.12 -14.09 21.99
N PRO A 48 -36.36 -13.94 23.31
CA PRO A 48 -37.27 -12.93 23.81
C PRO A 48 -36.76 -11.54 23.37
N PRO A 49 -37.66 -10.59 23.07
CA PRO A 49 -37.24 -9.25 22.70
C PRO A 49 -36.44 -8.63 23.86
N LEU A 50 -35.36 -7.95 23.52
CA LEU A 50 -34.58 -7.18 24.47
C LEU A 50 -35.42 -6.00 25.01
N PRO A 51 -35.10 -5.48 26.21
CA PRO A 51 -35.94 -4.47 26.87
C PRO A 51 -36.06 -3.16 26.09
N TYR A 52 -35.11 -2.88 25.20
CA TYR A 52 -35.10 -1.65 24.39
C TYR A 52 -34.92 -1.94 22.89
N THR A 53 -35.37 -0.98 22.10
CA THR A 53 -35.12 -0.88 20.66
C THR A 53 -34.80 0.57 20.30
N PHE A 54 -34.43 0.82 19.05
CA PHE A 54 -34.07 2.13 18.55
C PHE A 54 -34.91 2.48 17.32
N GLU A 55 -35.71 3.54 17.44
CA GLU A 55 -36.58 4.03 16.38
C GLU A 55 -35.96 5.23 15.68
N LYS A 56 -35.99 5.26 14.35
CA LYS A 56 -35.49 6.40 13.59
C LYS A 56 -36.26 7.67 13.96
N THR A 57 -35.54 8.74 14.26
CA THR A 57 -36.09 10.04 14.62
C THR A 57 -35.54 11.13 13.68
N PHE A 58 -36.04 12.37 13.77
CA PHE A 58 -35.71 13.46 12.86
C PHE A 58 -35.94 13.10 11.38
N THR A 59 -37.02 12.37 11.08
CA THR A 59 -37.31 11.80 9.74
C THR A 59 -37.61 12.86 8.67
N ASN A 60 -37.93 14.08 9.09
CA ASN A 60 -38.21 15.23 8.22
C ASN A 60 -36.94 15.99 7.78
N VAL A 61 -35.74 15.55 8.21
CA VAL A 61 -34.44 16.10 7.79
C VAL A 61 -33.53 15.01 7.25
N GLU A 62 -32.76 15.33 6.22
CA GLU A 62 -31.82 14.39 5.60
C GLU A 62 -30.45 14.46 6.31
N LEU A 63 -30.14 13.42 7.09
CA LEU A 63 -28.87 13.28 7.79
C LEU A 63 -28.08 12.14 7.17
N ASN A 64 -27.30 12.47 6.14
CA ASN A 64 -26.49 11.49 5.41
C ASN A 64 -25.19 11.22 6.15
N ARG A 65 -25.03 9.97 6.63
CA ARG A 65 -23.83 9.48 7.32
C ARG A 65 -23.44 10.31 8.55
N PRO A 66 -24.35 10.49 9.53
CA PRO A 66 -23.97 11.10 10.79
C PRO A 66 -22.92 10.23 11.48
N ILE A 67 -21.98 10.88 12.17
CA ILE A 67 -20.90 10.21 12.92
C ILE A 67 -20.81 10.69 14.36
N TYR A 68 -21.39 11.84 14.68
CA TYR A 68 -21.37 12.42 16.02
C TYR A 68 -22.57 13.35 16.23
N LEU A 69 -22.98 13.54 17.47
CA LEU A 69 -23.99 14.51 17.87
C LEU A 69 -23.74 15.03 19.29
N VAL A 70 -24.06 16.30 19.51
CA VAL A 70 -23.93 16.96 20.81
C VAL A 70 -25.04 18.00 20.99
N GLU A 71 -25.52 18.18 22.21
CA GLU A 71 -26.48 19.23 22.56
C GLU A 71 -25.74 20.54 22.82
N GLU A 72 -26.23 21.64 22.25
CA GLU A 72 -25.63 22.96 22.47
C GLU A 72 -26.02 23.48 23.87
N PRO A 73 -25.07 23.98 24.70
CA PRO A 73 -25.32 24.37 26.09
C PRO A 73 -26.44 25.40 26.30
N ASP A 74 -27.06 25.31 27.47
CA ASP A 74 -28.21 26.06 27.98
C ASP A 74 -28.10 27.61 27.88
N PRO A 75 -29.15 28.33 27.43
CA PRO A 75 -30.42 27.81 26.91
C PRO A 75 -30.40 27.65 25.39
N SER A 76 -30.24 26.41 24.91
CA SER A 76 -30.46 26.08 23.51
C SER A 76 -31.21 24.76 23.38
N ASP A 77 -32.35 24.78 22.67
CA ASP A 77 -33.08 23.58 22.24
C ASP A 77 -32.45 23.00 20.96
N PHE A 78 -31.12 23.04 20.79
CA PHE A 78 -30.46 22.70 19.53
C PHE A 78 -29.43 21.57 19.66
N LEU A 79 -29.38 20.75 18.62
CA LEU A 79 -28.37 19.72 18.42
C LEU A 79 -27.42 20.14 17.31
N LEU A 80 -26.14 19.84 17.51
CA LEU A 80 -25.14 19.81 16.45
C LEU A 80 -24.90 18.36 16.03
N VAL A 81 -24.97 18.10 14.72
CA VAL A 81 -24.76 16.77 14.13
C VAL A 81 -23.64 16.85 13.11
N ILE A 82 -22.62 16.02 13.28
CA ILE A 82 -21.48 15.95 12.38
C ILE A 82 -21.76 14.88 11.31
N LEU A 83 -21.68 15.29 10.05
CA LEU A 83 -21.82 14.41 8.88
C LEU A 83 -20.45 14.11 8.28
N GLN A 84 -20.19 12.83 7.99
CA GLN A 84 -18.93 12.36 7.42
C GLN A 84 -18.65 12.98 6.04
N GLY A 85 -17.40 13.37 5.79
CA GLY A 85 -16.94 13.96 4.53
C GLY A 85 -15.41 14.08 4.46
N GLY A 86 -14.90 15.29 4.25
CA GLY A 86 -13.47 15.60 4.30
C GLY A 86 -12.73 15.49 2.97
N GLU A 87 -13.43 15.35 1.85
CA GLU A 87 -12.88 15.56 0.52
C GLU A 87 -13.13 17.01 0.04
N GLU A 88 -12.46 17.43 -1.03
CA GLU A 88 -12.71 18.75 -1.64
C GLU A 88 -14.17 18.87 -2.10
N ASN A 89 -14.66 17.85 -2.81
CA ASN A 89 -16.00 17.81 -3.39
C ASN A 89 -17.06 17.27 -2.43
N GLN A 90 -16.64 16.67 -1.31
CA GLN A 90 -17.51 16.15 -0.25
C GLN A 90 -16.94 16.53 1.13
N PRO A 91 -17.05 17.81 1.53
CA PRO A 91 -16.46 18.32 2.77
C PRO A 91 -17.21 17.82 4.00
N SER A 92 -16.52 17.79 5.14
CA SER A 92 -17.16 17.52 6.43
C SER A 92 -18.09 18.66 6.78
N ARG A 93 -19.23 18.35 7.40
CA ARG A 93 -20.25 19.35 7.74
C ARG A 93 -20.76 19.12 9.16
N ILE A 94 -20.95 20.22 9.88
CA ILE A 94 -21.72 20.24 11.12
C ILE A 94 -23.05 20.91 10.79
N LEU A 95 -24.16 20.26 11.14
CA LEU A 95 -25.50 20.79 10.99
C LEU A 95 -26.07 21.14 12.36
N ARG A 96 -26.74 22.28 12.47
CA ARG A 96 -27.50 22.72 13.64
C ARG A 96 -28.99 22.53 13.37
N LEU A 97 -29.70 21.87 14.27
CA LEU A 97 -31.14 21.63 14.17
C LEU A 97 -31.79 21.69 15.54
N LYS A 98 -33.07 22.06 15.59
CA LYS A 98 -33.83 22.02 16.83
C LYS A 98 -33.91 20.57 17.35
N ASN A 99 -33.75 20.37 18.65
CA ASN A 99 -33.96 19.11 19.36
C ASN A 99 -35.46 18.74 19.43
N ASP A 100 -36.07 18.63 18.27
CA ASP A 100 -37.48 18.32 18.07
C ASP A 100 -37.58 17.33 16.89
N PRO A 101 -38.07 16.09 17.11
CA PRO A 101 -38.27 15.10 16.05
C PRO A 101 -39.06 15.61 14.83
N GLU A 102 -39.96 16.58 15.04
CA GLU A 102 -40.79 17.16 13.98
C GLU A 102 -40.09 18.30 13.21
N THR A 103 -38.82 18.59 13.54
CA THR A 103 -38.06 19.62 12.84
C THR A 103 -37.96 19.33 11.34
N LYS A 104 -38.22 20.37 10.54
CA LYS A 104 -38.19 20.30 9.07
C LYS A 104 -36.95 20.95 8.47
N LYS A 105 -36.08 21.50 9.31
CA LYS A 105 -34.92 22.29 8.89
C LYS A 105 -33.69 21.90 9.70
N ALA A 106 -32.61 21.64 8.99
CA ALA A 106 -31.25 21.58 9.54
C ALA A 106 -30.43 22.65 8.81
N LYS A 107 -29.70 23.47 9.56
CA LYS A 107 -28.90 24.57 9.01
C LYS A 107 -27.41 24.22 9.06
N PRO A 108 -26.61 24.61 8.06
CA PRO A 108 -25.16 24.49 8.15
C PRO A 108 -24.62 25.30 9.33
N PHE A 109 -23.86 24.65 10.21
CA PHE A 109 -23.16 25.29 11.33
C PHE A 109 -21.67 25.46 11.03
N PHE A 110 -21.07 24.45 10.38
CA PHE A 110 -19.68 24.51 9.96
C PHE A 110 -19.43 23.62 8.75
N LYS A 111 -18.42 23.96 7.95
CA LYS A 111 -18.00 23.20 6.77
C LYS A 111 -16.48 23.23 6.67
N LEU A 112 -15.86 22.06 6.63
CA LEU A 112 -14.41 21.94 6.55
C LEU A 112 -14.01 21.05 5.35
N PRO A 113 -13.49 21.64 4.26
CA PRO A 113 -12.98 20.88 3.12
C PRO A 113 -11.63 20.22 3.44
N LYS A 114 -11.33 19.14 2.71
CA LYS A 114 -10.09 18.35 2.83
C LYS A 114 -9.82 17.70 4.19
N ARG A 115 -10.59 17.98 5.25
CA ARG A 115 -10.40 17.39 6.58
C ARG A 115 -11.69 16.75 7.11
N LEU A 116 -11.54 15.61 7.76
CA LEU A 116 -12.59 14.88 8.45
C LEU A 116 -12.78 15.45 9.85
N ILE A 117 -14.01 15.81 10.25
CA ILE A 117 -14.31 16.21 11.64
C ILE A 117 -14.89 14.98 12.36
N TYR A 118 -14.35 14.60 13.52
CA TYR A 118 -14.83 13.40 14.25
C TYR A 118 -15.68 13.71 15.46
N ALA A 119 -15.37 14.79 16.17
CA ALA A 119 -16.03 15.18 17.40
C ALA A 119 -15.91 16.69 17.62
N LEU A 120 -16.81 17.21 18.45
CA LEU A 120 -16.85 18.59 18.90
C LEU A 120 -17.22 18.60 20.39
N THR A 121 -16.57 19.49 21.15
CA THR A 121 -17.00 19.84 22.50
C THR A 121 -17.08 21.35 22.66
N PHE A 122 -17.96 21.82 23.54
CA PHE A 122 -18.09 23.22 23.89
C PHE A 122 -17.13 23.56 25.02
N ASP A 123 -16.61 24.79 25.02
CA ASP A 123 -15.88 25.31 26.16
C ASP A 123 -16.81 25.35 27.41
N PRO A 124 -16.32 25.05 28.63
CA PRO A 124 -17.14 25.15 29.83
C PRO A 124 -17.76 26.54 30.04
N ASP A 125 -17.12 27.59 29.51
CA ASP A 125 -17.60 28.98 29.54
C ASP A 125 -18.20 29.42 28.19
N TYR A 126 -18.70 28.48 27.37
CA TYR A 126 -19.26 28.73 26.03
C TYR A 126 -20.29 29.86 25.98
N ILE A 127 -21.10 30.01 27.03
CA ILE A 127 -22.13 31.06 27.11
C ILE A 127 -21.53 32.46 27.05
N ASN A 128 -20.31 32.63 27.57
CA ASN A 128 -19.62 33.92 27.61
C ASN A 128 -18.56 34.04 26.50
N ASN A 129 -17.81 32.97 26.21
CA ASN A 129 -16.69 33.03 25.27
C ASN A 129 -17.03 32.56 23.84
N ARG A 130 -18.15 31.85 23.66
CA ARG A 130 -18.61 31.29 22.37
C ARG A 130 -17.59 30.34 21.72
N GLN A 131 -16.72 29.70 22.49
CA GLN A 131 -15.65 28.85 21.97
C GLN A 131 -16.06 27.37 21.87
N VAL A 132 -15.64 26.73 20.79
CA VAL A 132 -15.79 25.29 20.55
C VAL A 132 -14.47 24.67 20.14
N TYR A 133 -14.26 23.41 20.52
CA TYR A 133 -13.08 22.64 20.17
C TYR A 133 -13.48 21.50 19.25
N LEU A 134 -12.75 21.33 18.15
CA LEU A 134 -12.99 20.32 17.13
C LEU A 134 -11.78 19.42 16.99
N PHE A 135 -12.02 18.10 16.98
CA PHE A 135 -11.05 17.17 16.43
C PHE A 135 -11.24 17.08 14.91
N HIS A 136 -10.15 17.23 14.16
CA HIS A 136 -10.18 17.03 12.72
C HIS A 136 -8.89 16.45 12.12
N GLN A 137 -9.08 15.47 11.24
CA GLN A 137 -8.04 14.65 10.60
C GLN A 137 -7.85 15.04 9.13
N GLY A 138 -6.61 15.10 8.64
CA GLY A 138 -6.29 15.34 7.23
C GLY A 138 -4.99 16.15 7.01
N PRO A 139 -4.82 16.84 5.88
CA PRO A 139 -5.72 16.86 4.73
C PRO A 139 -5.76 15.53 3.96
N ASN A 140 -6.94 15.13 3.51
CA ASN A 140 -7.16 13.96 2.66
C ASN A 140 -6.55 14.16 1.27
N GLY A 141 -6.07 13.07 0.66
CA GLY A 141 -5.39 13.08 -0.65
C GLY A 141 -3.90 13.43 -0.58
N GLN A 142 -3.34 13.66 0.61
CA GLN A 142 -1.90 13.88 0.81
C GLN A 142 -1.21 12.62 1.36
N PRO A 143 0.10 12.42 1.08
CA PRO A 143 0.88 11.30 1.61
C PRO A 143 1.06 11.35 3.14
N LYS A 144 1.13 12.56 3.70
CA LYS A 144 1.24 12.80 5.14
C LYS A 144 -0.07 13.41 5.65
N ARG A 145 -0.63 12.83 6.70
CA ARG A 145 -1.86 13.29 7.37
C ARG A 145 -1.52 13.63 8.82
N SER A 146 -2.28 14.55 9.39
CA SER A 146 -2.17 14.95 10.79
C SER A 146 -3.55 14.97 11.45
N ASN A 147 -3.55 14.76 12.76
CA ASN A 147 -4.68 15.01 13.63
C ASN A 147 -4.47 16.37 14.30
N LYS A 148 -5.58 17.10 14.47
CA LYS A 148 -5.58 18.43 15.08
C LYS A 148 -6.75 18.55 16.04
N ILE A 149 -6.48 19.18 17.18
CA ILE A 149 -7.51 19.86 17.97
C ILE A 149 -7.40 21.33 17.66
N SER A 150 -8.48 21.92 17.16
CA SER A 150 -8.57 23.36 16.90
C SER A 150 -9.74 23.96 17.65
N ARG A 151 -9.51 25.16 18.18
CA ARG A 151 -10.53 26.01 18.77
C ARG A 151 -11.07 26.98 17.73
N PHE A 152 -12.38 27.20 17.75
CA PHE A 152 -13.07 28.17 16.91
C PHE A 152 -14.05 29.00 17.75
N VAL A 153 -14.46 30.14 17.21
CA VAL A 153 -15.47 31.03 17.80
C VAL A 153 -16.78 30.91 17.03
N VAL A 154 -17.89 30.83 17.76
CA VAL A 154 -19.25 30.82 17.20
C VAL A 154 -19.78 32.25 17.12
N THR A 155 -20.30 32.64 15.96
CA THR A 155 -20.78 34.01 15.70
C THR A 155 -21.94 34.41 16.60
N ASP A 156 -21.94 35.65 17.10
CA ASP A 156 -23.03 36.20 17.90
C ASP A 156 -24.10 36.85 17.00
N ASP A 157 -24.81 36.03 16.24
CA ASP A 157 -25.89 36.45 15.35
C ASP A 157 -27.12 35.52 15.46
N PRO A 158 -28.30 35.91 14.93
CA PRO A 158 -29.53 35.12 15.04
C PRO A 158 -29.47 33.70 14.43
N ASP A 159 -28.47 33.42 13.60
CA ASP A 159 -28.21 32.11 12.99
C ASP A 159 -26.76 31.66 13.26
N PRO A 160 -26.45 31.29 14.52
CA PRO A 160 -25.09 31.09 14.97
C PRO A 160 -24.41 29.98 14.18
N HIS A 161 -23.19 30.27 13.73
CA HIS A 161 -22.33 29.35 12.99
C HIS A 161 -20.88 29.52 13.45
N CYS A 162 -20.07 28.51 13.18
CA CYS A 162 -18.65 28.52 13.52
C CYS A 162 -17.88 29.34 12.47
N ASP A 163 -17.14 30.36 12.91
CA ASP A 163 -16.32 31.20 12.03
C ASP A 163 -15.04 30.46 11.62
N PRO A 164 -14.87 30.07 10.33
CA PRO A 164 -13.68 29.37 9.88
C PRO A 164 -12.39 30.19 10.02
N ASP A 165 -12.46 31.52 9.99
CA ASP A 165 -11.28 32.39 10.05
C ASP A 165 -10.77 32.57 11.49
N SER A 166 -11.54 32.09 12.48
CA SER A 166 -11.19 32.14 13.90
C SER A 166 -10.33 30.96 14.39
N GLU A 167 -9.91 30.06 13.50
CA GLU A 167 -9.17 28.84 13.86
C GLU A 167 -7.93 29.14 14.69
N THR A 168 -7.87 28.56 15.89
CA THR A 168 -6.66 28.48 16.71
C THR A 168 -6.31 27.02 16.91
N VAL A 169 -5.18 26.58 16.35
CA VAL A 169 -4.70 25.20 16.54
C VAL A 169 -4.18 25.05 17.98
N ILE A 170 -4.80 24.16 18.76
CA ILE A 170 -4.40 23.87 20.14
C ILE A 170 -3.25 22.87 20.15
N ILE A 171 -3.42 21.73 19.47
CA ILE A 171 -2.41 20.67 19.40
C ILE A 171 -2.52 19.91 18.08
N GLU A 172 -1.38 19.53 17.50
CA GLU A 172 -1.27 18.80 16.24
C GLU A 172 -0.24 17.67 16.34
N TRP A 173 -0.55 16.52 15.74
CA TRP A 173 0.39 15.39 15.64
C TRP A 173 0.19 14.56 14.37
N ASP A 174 1.24 13.81 14.02
CA ASP A 174 1.26 12.97 12.83
C ASP A 174 0.49 11.66 13.02
N SER A 175 -0.40 11.33 12.09
CA SER A 175 -1.15 10.06 12.08
C SER A 175 -1.33 9.52 10.66
N ALA A 176 -1.28 8.19 10.52
CA ALA A 176 -1.51 7.47 9.26
C ALA A 176 -2.77 6.58 9.28
N GLY A 177 -3.63 6.73 10.28
CA GLY A 177 -4.79 5.89 10.56
C GLY A 177 -4.90 5.60 12.05
N HIS A 178 -5.96 4.91 12.47
CA HIS A 178 -6.26 4.67 13.90
C HIS A 178 -6.14 5.97 14.71
N ASP A 179 -6.99 6.92 14.39
CA ASP A 179 -6.82 8.29 14.86
C ASP A 179 -7.37 8.51 16.28
N GLY A 180 -8.22 7.61 16.78
CA GLY A 180 -9.08 7.89 17.93
C GLY A 180 -9.98 9.10 17.60
N GLY A 181 -9.86 10.15 18.40
CA GLY A 181 -10.34 11.48 18.03
C GLY A 181 -11.65 11.93 18.65
N ASP A 182 -11.94 11.46 19.86
CA ASP A 182 -12.94 12.10 20.73
C ASP A 182 -12.31 13.12 21.67
N LEU A 183 -13.12 14.05 22.16
CA LEU A 183 -12.69 15.08 23.11
C LEU A 183 -13.84 15.53 24.01
N ALA A 184 -13.53 15.73 25.30
CA ALA A 184 -14.50 16.20 26.28
C ALA A 184 -13.79 16.91 27.45
N PHE A 185 -14.48 17.87 28.07
CA PHE A 185 -14.01 18.47 29.31
C PHE A 185 -14.35 17.56 30.49
N GLY A 186 -13.37 17.30 31.35
CA GLY A 186 -13.57 16.58 32.58
C GLY A 186 -14.18 17.43 33.69
N ALA A 187 -14.64 16.78 34.76
CA ALA A 187 -15.15 17.47 35.96
C ALA A 187 -14.06 18.30 36.68
N ASP A 188 -12.80 18.09 36.33
CA ASP A 188 -11.62 18.84 36.77
C ASP A 188 -11.33 20.09 35.92
N GLY A 189 -12.15 20.36 34.88
CA GLY A 189 -11.98 21.50 33.98
C GLY A 189 -10.94 21.30 32.88
N MET A 190 -10.29 20.13 32.81
CA MET A 190 -9.27 19.84 31.81
C MET A 190 -9.88 19.27 30.54
N LEU A 191 -9.24 19.51 29.39
CA LEU A 191 -9.62 18.92 28.11
C LEU A 191 -8.95 17.56 27.96
N TYR A 192 -9.77 16.51 27.87
CA TYR A 192 -9.31 15.16 27.56
C TYR A 192 -9.50 14.89 26.08
N LEU A 193 -8.57 14.15 25.48
CA LEU A 193 -8.68 13.70 24.09
C LEU A 193 -8.15 12.28 23.90
N THR A 194 -8.73 11.55 22.96
CA THR A 194 -8.28 10.21 22.60
C THR A 194 -7.43 10.21 21.34
N THR A 195 -6.34 9.44 21.35
CA THR A 195 -5.45 9.26 20.22
C THR A 195 -5.22 7.76 19.99
N GLY A 196 -5.36 7.28 18.77
CA GLY A 196 -4.98 5.90 18.46
C GLY A 196 -3.50 5.79 18.08
N ASP A 197 -3.05 4.58 17.77
CA ASP A 197 -1.63 4.27 17.52
C ASP A 197 -1.03 4.99 16.29
N GLY A 198 -1.86 5.72 15.54
CA GLY A 198 -1.41 6.55 14.43
C GLY A 198 -0.96 5.73 13.22
N SER A 199 -1.27 4.44 13.18
CA SER A 199 -0.94 3.52 12.11
C SER A 199 -2.20 2.99 11.40
N GLY A 200 -2.05 2.48 10.18
CA GLY A 200 -3.17 1.87 9.45
C GLY A 200 -3.31 0.36 9.66
N ASP A 201 -2.59 -0.22 10.61
CA ASP A 201 -2.44 -1.67 10.78
C ASP A 201 -2.05 -1.99 12.24
N SER A 202 -1.43 -3.15 12.50
CA SER A 202 -1.10 -3.68 13.82
C SER A 202 0.04 -2.92 14.55
N ASP A 203 -0.10 -1.61 14.71
CA ASP A 203 0.84 -0.70 15.37
C ASP A 203 2.27 -0.85 14.84
N THR A 204 2.47 -0.42 13.59
CA THR A 204 3.78 -0.50 12.93
C THR A 204 4.82 0.46 13.52
N ARG A 205 4.39 1.39 14.38
CA ARG A 205 5.24 2.39 15.03
C ARG A 205 5.60 2.01 16.47
N VAL A 206 4.86 1.08 17.07
CA VAL A 206 4.98 0.60 18.47
C VAL A 206 4.58 1.68 19.49
N THR A 207 3.79 2.66 19.05
CA THR A 207 3.40 3.84 19.84
C THR A 207 2.48 3.48 20.99
N GLY A 208 1.77 2.36 20.92
CA GLY A 208 0.97 1.88 22.04
C GLY A 208 1.81 1.57 23.29
N GLN A 209 3.12 1.33 23.17
CA GLN A 209 3.99 1.02 24.31
C GLN A 209 5.11 2.03 24.56
N THR A 210 5.29 3.02 23.67
CA THR A 210 6.20 4.14 23.93
C THR A 210 5.45 5.32 24.54
N LEU A 211 6.18 6.30 25.05
CA LEU A 211 5.63 7.51 25.67
C LEU A 211 6.21 8.79 25.06
N ASP A 212 7.02 8.68 24.00
CA ASP A 212 7.76 9.77 23.38
C ASP A 212 6.95 10.54 22.31
N ASP A 213 5.76 10.04 21.95
CA ASP A 213 4.80 10.72 21.09
C ASP A 213 3.39 10.79 21.72
N LEU A 214 2.43 11.32 20.95
CA LEU A 214 1.06 11.56 21.41
C LEU A 214 0.09 10.45 21.02
N ASN A 215 0.53 9.36 20.38
CA ASN A 215 -0.33 8.32 19.85
C ASN A 215 -0.60 7.21 20.88
N GLY A 216 -1.67 6.44 20.66
CA GLY A 216 -2.03 5.27 21.45
C GLY A 216 -2.44 5.57 22.89
N ALA A 217 -3.02 6.75 23.12
CA ALA A 217 -3.19 7.32 24.46
C ALA A 217 -4.54 8.03 24.68
N VAL A 218 -4.83 8.27 25.95
CA VAL A 218 -5.71 9.37 26.39
C VAL A 218 -4.81 10.48 26.87
N LEU A 219 -5.01 11.69 26.36
CA LEU A 219 -4.27 12.88 26.78
C LEU A 219 -5.16 13.78 27.64
N ARG A 220 -4.54 14.60 28.48
CA ARG A 220 -5.19 15.57 29.36
C ARG A 220 -4.39 16.86 29.38
N ILE A 221 -5.00 17.97 28.94
CA ILE A 221 -4.37 19.29 28.81
C ILE A 221 -5.25 20.39 29.41
N ASP A 222 -4.64 21.50 29.81
CA ASP A 222 -5.33 22.69 30.30
C ASP A 222 -5.39 23.77 29.22
N VAL A 223 -6.59 24.16 28.81
CA VAL A 223 -6.82 25.19 27.78
C VAL A 223 -7.37 26.50 28.35
N SER A 224 -7.39 26.65 29.68
CA SER A 224 -7.94 27.83 30.34
C SER A 224 -7.10 29.10 30.14
N ASN A 225 -5.81 28.96 29.84
CA ASN A 225 -4.85 30.07 29.82
C ASN A 225 -4.10 30.22 28.49
N THR A 226 -4.81 30.09 27.37
CA THR A 226 -4.20 30.19 26.03
C THR A 226 -3.78 31.62 25.66
N SER A 227 -2.67 31.76 24.94
CA SER A 227 -2.15 33.00 24.35
C SER A 227 -1.62 32.72 22.93
N ALA A 228 -1.11 33.74 22.23
CA ALA A 228 -0.45 33.54 20.94
C ALA A 228 0.82 32.65 21.04
N GLU A 229 1.50 32.69 22.18
CA GLU A 229 2.77 31.96 22.39
C GLU A 229 2.57 30.59 23.08
N ASN A 230 1.44 30.39 23.76
CA ASN A 230 1.13 29.16 24.49
C ASN A 230 -0.33 28.74 24.28
N GLN A 231 -0.57 27.63 23.59
CA GLN A 231 -1.93 27.20 23.24
C GLN A 231 -2.59 26.29 24.27
N TYR A 232 -1.83 25.72 25.21
CA TYR A 232 -2.32 24.94 26.35
C TYR A 232 -1.22 24.76 27.38
N ASP A 233 -1.60 24.56 28.64
CA ASP A 233 -0.70 24.17 29.72
C ASP A 233 -0.78 22.67 30.00
N ILE A 234 0.29 22.13 30.60
CA ILE A 234 0.32 20.75 31.10
C ILE A 234 -0.12 20.75 32.56
N PRO A 235 -1.20 20.01 32.91
CA PRO A 235 -1.58 19.86 34.31
C PRO A 235 -0.43 19.24 35.13
N PRO A 236 -0.05 19.85 36.27
CA PRO A 236 1.11 19.41 37.05
C PRO A 236 0.94 18.02 37.69
N ASP A 237 -0.31 17.53 37.77
CA ASP A 237 -0.69 16.22 38.29
C ASP A 237 -0.77 15.14 37.19
N ASN A 238 -0.41 15.44 35.94
CA ASN A 238 -0.29 14.41 34.92
C ASN A 238 0.80 13.38 35.28
N PRO A 239 0.56 12.09 35.01
CA PRO A 239 1.36 10.99 35.58
C PRO A 239 2.80 10.92 35.06
N PHE A 240 3.07 11.48 33.87
CA PHE A 240 4.37 11.36 33.20
C PHE A 240 5.19 12.64 33.12
N VAL A 241 4.76 13.73 33.78
CA VAL A 241 5.44 15.05 33.75
C VAL A 241 6.92 14.98 34.14
N ASN A 242 7.26 14.09 35.08
CA ASN A 242 8.62 13.95 35.61
C ASN A 242 9.41 12.79 34.97
N LEU A 243 8.86 12.12 33.94
CA LEU A 243 9.52 11.00 33.28
C LEU A 243 10.32 11.52 32.07
N PRO A 244 11.67 11.45 32.07
CA PRO A 244 12.47 11.99 30.98
C PRO A 244 12.13 11.35 29.63
N GLY A 245 11.89 12.18 28.61
CA GLY A 245 11.56 11.74 27.26
C GLY A 245 10.09 11.33 27.06
N ALA A 246 9.27 11.32 28.11
CA ALA A 246 7.83 11.10 27.98
C ALA A 246 7.11 12.41 27.65
N ARG A 247 6.01 12.29 26.90
CA ARG A 247 5.06 13.37 26.64
C ARG A 247 4.21 13.59 27.88
N ALA A 248 4.30 14.81 28.41
CA ALA A 248 3.67 15.18 29.67
C ALA A 248 2.14 15.33 29.54
N GLU A 249 1.62 15.37 28.30
CA GLU A 249 0.20 15.35 27.96
C GLU A 249 -0.47 14.01 28.27
N ILE A 250 0.29 12.91 28.31
CA ILE A 250 -0.27 11.56 28.42
C ILE A 250 -0.91 11.36 29.80
N TRP A 251 -2.19 10.98 29.79
CA TRP A 251 -2.94 10.56 30.98
C TRP A 251 -2.91 9.03 31.15
N ALA A 252 -3.13 8.28 30.07
CA ALA A 252 -3.03 6.83 30.00
C ALA A 252 -2.62 6.38 28.59
N TYR A 253 -2.09 5.18 28.43
CA TYR A 253 -1.56 4.68 27.15
C TYR A 253 -1.82 3.19 26.94
N GLY A 254 -1.32 2.60 25.86
CA GLY A 254 -1.58 1.20 25.53
C GLY A 254 -2.91 0.98 24.81
N LEU A 255 -3.39 1.98 24.07
CA LEU A 255 -4.63 1.92 23.30
C LEU A 255 -4.34 1.81 21.80
N ARG A 256 -5.24 1.15 21.06
CA ARG A 256 -5.11 0.95 19.61
C ARG A 256 -5.82 2.04 18.84
N ASN A 257 -7.14 2.11 19.02
CA ASN A 257 -7.99 3.10 18.35
C ASN A 257 -9.16 3.46 19.28
N PRO A 258 -8.92 4.33 20.26
CA PRO A 258 -9.94 4.78 21.22
C PRO A 258 -10.94 5.75 20.56
N TRP A 259 -12.06 5.24 20.05
CA TRP A 259 -12.98 5.98 19.16
C TRP A 259 -13.96 6.93 19.88
N ARG A 260 -14.77 6.45 20.84
CA ARG A 260 -15.62 7.32 21.67
C ARG A 260 -15.23 7.28 23.14
N MET A 261 -15.26 8.45 23.74
CA MET A 261 -15.01 8.69 25.15
C MET A 261 -16.19 9.43 25.76
N ASP A 262 -16.49 9.13 27.02
CA ASP A 262 -17.39 9.93 27.82
C ASP A 262 -16.84 10.12 29.22
N ILE A 263 -17.12 11.28 29.81
CA ILE A 263 -16.69 11.63 31.17
C ILE A 263 -17.92 11.94 31.99
N ASP A 264 -18.19 11.08 32.98
CA ASP A 264 -19.30 11.28 33.90
C ASP A 264 -19.00 12.45 34.84
N GLN A 265 -19.63 13.59 34.60
CA GLN A 265 -19.42 14.82 35.39
C GLN A 265 -19.73 14.64 36.88
N GLN A 266 -20.55 13.66 37.25
CA GLN A 266 -20.90 13.42 38.66
C GLN A 266 -19.85 12.58 39.39
N SER A 267 -19.28 11.55 38.75
CA SER A 267 -18.32 10.64 39.40
C SER A 267 -16.86 10.88 39.01
N GLY A 268 -16.61 11.64 37.93
CA GLY A 268 -15.28 11.83 37.34
C GLY A 268 -14.76 10.61 36.57
N GLN A 269 -15.58 9.58 36.36
CA GLN A 269 -15.18 8.38 35.61
C GLN A 269 -15.00 8.71 34.12
N VAL A 270 -13.85 8.30 33.57
CA VAL A 270 -13.52 8.42 32.14
C VAL A 270 -13.68 7.07 31.47
N TRP A 271 -14.64 6.93 30.57
CA TRP A 271 -14.88 5.69 29.83
C TRP A 271 -14.44 5.83 28.39
N VAL A 272 -13.67 4.85 27.90
CA VAL A 272 -13.17 4.84 26.52
C VAL A 272 -13.46 3.50 25.85
N GLY A 273 -14.14 3.55 24.70
CA GLY A 273 -14.25 2.43 23.79
C GLY A 273 -13.01 2.32 22.90
N ASN A 274 -12.39 1.15 22.83
CA ASN A 274 -11.16 0.91 22.08
C ASN A 274 -11.33 -0.25 21.10
N ASN A 275 -11.13 0.04 19.80
CA ASN A 275 -11.27 -0.96 18.75
C ASN A 275 -10.07 -1.91 18.72
N GLY A 276 -10.36 -3.21 18.70
CA GLY A 276 -9.37 -4.28 18.54
C GLY A 276 -8.85 -4.44 17.11
N GLN A 277 -7.94 -5.38 16.93
CA GLN A 277 -7.37 -5.77 15.63
C GLN A 277 -7.94 -7.11 15.11
N ASP A 278 -7.79 -8.20 15.87
CA ASP A 278 -7.95 -9.58 15.38
C ASP A 278 -9.14 -10.30 15.98
N LEU A 279 -9.22 -10.31 17.31
CA LEU A 279 -10.06 -11.25 18.04
C LEU A 279 -10.88 -10.61 19.15
N TRP A 280 -10.53 -9.41 19.64
CA TRP A 280 -11.13 -8.86 20.85
C TRP A 280 -11.37 -7.37 20.76
N GLU A 281 -12.58 -6.95 21.10
CA GLU A 281 -12.95 -5.55 21.30
C GLU A 281 -12.98 -5.21 22.79
N THR A 282 -12.64 -3.97 23.15
CA THR A 282 -12.43 -3.59 24.56
C THR A 282 -13.03 -2.24 24.93
N ALA A 283 -13.49 -2.10 26.17
CA ALA A 283 -13.76 -0.80 26.78
C ALA A 283 -13.09 -0.68 28.15
N HIS A 284 -12.61 0.52 28.45
CA HIS A 284 -11.77 0.79 29.61
C HIS A 284 -12.38 1.91 30.46
N LEU A 285 -12.45 1.68 31.77
CA LEU A 285 -12.53 2.75 32.75
C LEU A 285 -11.12 3.29 32.98
N VAL A 286 -10.82 4.43 32.37
CA VAL A 286 -9.45 4.98 32.27
C VAL A 286 -9.00 5.62 33.58
N ARG A 287 -7.77 5.31 34.01
CA ARG A 287 -7.12 5.90 35.19
C ARG A 287 -5.71 6.42 34.88
N PRO A 288 -5.19 7.38 35.65
CA PRO A 288 -3.88 7.97 35.39
C PRO A 288 -2.75 6.95 35.44
N GLY A 289 -1.91 6.95 34.41
CA GLY A 289 -0.68 6.17 34.30
C GLY A 289 -0.86 4.71 33.87
N GLU A 290 -2.09 4.25 33.66
CA GLU A 290 -2.37 2.88 33.26
C GLU A 290 -1.94 2.59 31.82
N ASN A 291 -1.48 1.34 31.61
CA ASN A 291 -1.09 0.78 30.31
C ASN A 291 -2.08 -0.32 29.91
N TYR A 292 -2.83 -0.13 28.83
CA TYR A 292 -3.80 -1.13 28.34
C TYR A 292 -3.21 -2.18 27.39
N GLY A 293 -1.88 -2.26 27.33
CA GLY A 293 -1.14 -3.39 26.78
C GLY A 293 -0.98 -3.39 25.27
N TRP A 294 -1.75 -2.60 24.52
CA TRP A 294 -1.56 -2.53 23.07
C TRP A 294 -0.17 -1.98 22.74
N SER A 295 0.67 -2.63 21.97
CA SER A 295 0.37 -3.75 21.06
C SER A 295 1.10 -5.04 21.43
N VAL A 296 1.54 -5.18 22.68
CA VAL A 296 2.01 -6.46 23.25
C VAL A 296 0.82 -7.40 23.50
N TYR A 297 -0.31 -6.82 23.94
CA TYR A 297 -1.58 -7.47 24.19
C TYR A 297 -2.70 -6.85 23.36
N GLU A 298 -3.69 -7.67 23.00
CA GLU A 298 -4.99 -7.24 22.51
C GLU A 298 -6.03 -7.63 23.56
N GLY A 299 -6.49 -6.65 24.34
CA GLY A 299 -7.28 -6.91 25.54
C GLY A 299 -6.51 -7.79 26.53
N SER A 300 -7.14 -8.83 27.07
CA SER A 300 -6.47 -9.77 27.99
C SER A 300 -5.55 -10.80 27.30
N HIS A 301 -5.37 -10.72 25.97
CA HIS A 301 -4.74 -11.77 25.17
C HIS A 301 -3.40 -11.35 24.55
N PRO A 302 -2.37 -12.22 24.54
CA PRO A 302 -1.10 -11.92 23.87
C PRO A 302 -1.29 -11.67 22.37
N PHE A 303 -0.68 -10.61 21.86
CA PHE A 303 -0.72 -10.23 20.44
C PHE A 303 0.68 -10.25 19.81
N TYR A 304 1.53 -9.26 20.09
CA TYR A 304 2.96 -9.30 19.78
C TYR A 304 3.80 -9.38 21.07
N PRO A 305 3.91 -10.58 21.69
CA PRO A 305 4.62 -10.73 22.95
C PRO A 305 6.12 -10.43 22.85
N ASN A 306 6.67 -10.31 21.63
CA ASN A 306 8.06 -9.93 21.37
C ASN A 306 8.32 -8.41 21.40
N ARG A 307 7.28 -7.57 21.47
CA ARG A 307 7.44 -6.14 21.68
C ARG A 307 7.80 -5.86 23.14
N GLN A 308 8.53 -4.77 23.37
CA GLN A 308 8.82 -4.32 24.72
C GLN A 308 7.54 -3.73 25.33
N LEU A 309 7.16 -4.23 26.52
CA LEU A 309 6.09 -3.61 27.31
C LEU A 309 6.58 -2.27 27.86
N GLY A 310 5.69 -1.28 27.86
CA GLY A 310 5.92 0.05 28.40
C GLY A 310 6.29 0.04 29.89
N PRO A 311 6.67 1.21 30.44
CA PRO A 311 7.25 1.31 31.78
C PRO A 311 6.29 0.97 32.92
N THR A 312 4.97 0.89 32.67
CA THR A 312 3.96 0.51 33.66
C THR A 312 3.29 -0.83 33.31
N PRO A 313 2.83 -1.61 34.32
CA PRO A 313 2.24 -2.93 34.09
C PRO A 313 0.98 -2.89 33.22
N HIS A 314 0.75 -3.97 32.47
CA HIS A 314 -0.49 -4.16 31.71
C HIS A 314 -1.71 -4.26 32.64
N VAL A 315 -2.72 -3.43 32.37
CA VAL A 315 -4.02 -3.42 33.03
C VAL A 315 -5.05 -4.06 32.11
N LEU A 316 -5.79 -5.05 32.65
CA LEU A 316 -6.81 -5.76 31.89
C LEU A 316 -7.99 -4.84 31.52
N PRO A 317 -8.66 -5.10 30.38
CA PRO A 317 -9.88 -4.38 30.01
C PRO A 317 -10.94 -4.44 31.09
N THR A 318 -11.71 -3.37 31.25
CA THR A 318 -12.88 -3.38 32.14
C THR A 318 -14.01 -4.21 31.53
N ILE A 319 -14.13 -4.15 30.21
CA ILE A 319 -15.06 -4.93 29.40
C ILE A 319 -14.28 -5.44 28.18
N GLU A 320 -14.48 -6.70 27.83
CA GLU A 320 -13.99 -7.29 26.57
C GLU A 320 -15.07 -8.13 25.90
N HIS A 321 -15.12 -8.07 24.57
CA HIS A 321 -16.02 -8.87 23.74
C HIS A 321 -15.21 -9.62 22.69
N PRO A 322 -15.43 -10.93 22.51
CA PRO A 322 -14.80 -11.66 21.41
C PRO A 322 -15.34 -11.17 20.09
N HIS A 323 -14.56 -11.33 19.04
CA HIS A 323 -14.94 -10.94 17.69
C HIS A 323 -16.14 -11.72 17.15
N SER A 324 -16.48 -12.86 17.75
CA SER A 324 -17.76 -13.50 17.45
C SER A 324 -18.96 -12.64 17.84
N GLU A 325 -18.83 -11.76 18.82
CA GLU A 325 -19.91 -10.92 19.36
C GLU A 325 -19.83 -9.46 18.88
N PHE A 326 -18.66 -8.81 19.01
CA PHE A 326 -18.40 -7.43 18.56
C PHE A 326 -17.33 -7.44 17.45
N ARG A 327 -17.10 -6.33 16.74
CA ARG A 327 -16.11 -6.26 15.66
C ARG A 327 -15.42 -4.91 15.51
N SER A 328 -16.05 -3.87 16.03
CA SER A 328 -15.62 -2.50 15.94
C SER A 328 -16.37 -1.73 17.02
N LEU A 329 -15.96 -1.93 18.28
CA LEU A 329 -16.60 -1.30 19.43
C LEU A 329 -16.48 0.20 19.30
N THR A 330 -17.63 0.87 19.30
CA THR A 330 -17.71 2.31 19.09
C THR A 330 -17.38 3.07 20.37
N GLY A 331 -17.71 2.51 21.52
CA GLY A 331 -17.79 3.23 22.79
C GLY A 331 -19.21 3.75 23.01
N GLY A 332 -19.37 4.71 23.91
CA GLY A 332 -20.66 4.99 24.52
C GLY A 332 -20.68 6.20 25.45
N VAL A 333 -21.76 6.30 26.24
CA VAL A 333 -22.01 7.37 27.21
C VAL A 333 -22.42 6.81 28.56
N VAL A 334 -22.10 7.50 29.64
CA VAL A 334 -22.64 7.24 30.97
C VAL A 334 -24.02 7.88 31.07
N TYR A 335 -25.04 7.07 31.35
CA TYR A 335 -26.41 7.55 31.39
C TYR A 335 -26.71 8.25 32.72
N ARG A 336 -27.08 9.54 32.67
CA ARG A 336 -27.46 10.39 33.81
C ARG A 336 -28.80 11.09 33.60
N GLY A 337 -29.79 10.36 33.09
CA GLY A 337 -31.13 10.88 32.81
C GLY A 337 -32.21 10.32 33.74
N THR A 338 -33.36 10.99 33.81
CA THR A 338 -34.50 10.55 34.64
C THR A 338 -35.46 9.62 33.91
N ARG A 339 -35.28 9.41 32.59
CA ARG A 339 -36.21 8.61 31.78
C ARG A 339 -36.02 7.09 31.95
N TRP A 340 -34.78 6.66 32.13
CA TRP A 340 -34.40 5.25 32.25
C TRP A 340 -33.66 5.04 33.58
N GLU A 341 -34.39 5.15 34.69
CA GLU A 341 -33.84 5.11 36.06
C GLU A 341 -32.92 3.89 36.31
N GLU A 342 -33.24 2.75 35.71
CA GLU A 342 -32.45 1.51 35.78
C GLU A 342 -31.08 1.56 35.10
N LEU A 343 -30.80 2.61 34.33
CA LEU A 343 -29.53 2.84 33.66
C LEU A 343 -28.73 3.97 34.32
N ASP A 344 -29.22 4.62 35.39
CA ASP A 344 -28.48 5.70 36.04
C ASP A 344 -27.07 5.25 36.48
N GLY A 345 -26.06 5.97 35.99
CA GLY A 345 -24.64 5.70 36.19
C GLY A 345 -24.07 4.54 35.36
N ALA A 346 -24.87 3.87 34.53
CA ALA A 346 -24.38 2.83 33.65
C ALA A 346 -23.74 3.41 32.39
N TYR A 347 -22.60 2.86 32.00
CA TYR A 347 -21.97 3.11 30.71
C TYR A 347 -22.71 2.31 29.63
N VAL A 348 -23.42 3.00 28.73
CA VAL A 348 -24.16 2.45 27.60
C VAL A 348 -23.35 2.62 26.33
N TYR A 349 -23.00 1.52 25.66
CA TYR A 349 -22.11 1.50 24.51
C TYR A 349 -22.58 0.50 23.45
N GLY A 350 -21.95 0.55 22.28
CA GLY A 350 -22.30 -0.35 21.19
C GLY A 350 -21.19 -0.58 20.17
N ASP A 351 -21.55 -1.27 19.11
CA ASP A 351 -20.63 -1.75 18.08
C ASP A 351 -21.07 -1.31 16.68
N TYR A 352 -20.12 -0.79 15.91
CA TYR A 352 -20.39 -0.26 14.56
C TYR A 352 -20.80 -1.34 13.55
N SER A 353 -20.26 -2.56 13.67
CA SER A 353 -20.45 -3.59 12.63
C SER A 353 -21.64 -4.49 12.89
N THR A 354 -21.94 -4.74 14.16
CA THR A 354 -22.98 -5.66 14.61
C THR A 354 -24.22 -4.96 15.12
N GLY A 355 -24.14 -3.66 15.45
CA GLY A 355 -25.27 -2.86 15.93
C GLY A 355 -25.76 -3.25 17.33
N GLN A 356 -25.04 -4.11 18.05
CA GLN A 356 -25.39 -4.49 19.42
C GLN A 356 -25.18 -3.32 20.38
N VAL A 357 -26.08 -3.19 21.35
CA VAL A 357 -26.01 -2.18 22.41
C VAL A 357 -26.01 -2.88 23.76
N TRP A 358 -25.03 -2.53 24.59
CA TRP A 358 -24.81 -3.08 25.91
C TRP A 358 -24.72 -1.97 26.94
N ALA A 359 -24.88 -2.34 28.20
CA ALA A 359 -24.60 -1.45 29.31
C ALA A 359 -23.91 -2.16 30.45
N ALA A 360 -23.11 -1.39 31.18
CA ALA A 360 -22.35 -1.83 32.32
C ALA A 360 -22.41 -0.79 33.44
N LEU A 361 -22.70 -1.22 34.66
CA LEU A 361 -22.58 -0.38 35.85
C LEU A 361 -21.31 -0.75 36.61
N HIS A 362 -20.52 0.25 36.98
CA HIS A 362 -19.25 0.07 37.68
C HIS A 362 -19.18 1.00 38.90
N ASP A 363 -18.83 0.47 40.07
CA ASP A 363 -18.80 1.24 41.33
C ASP A 363 -17.47 1.99 41.58
N GLY A 364 -16.60 2.04 40.56
CA GLY A 364 -15.24 2.57 40.62
C GLY A 364 -14.18 1.52 41.01
N LYS A 365 -14.58 0.39 41.60
CA LYS A 365 -13.68 -0.73 41.98
C LYS A 365 -13.94 -2.00 41.17
N LYS A 366 -15.20 -2.31 40.87
CA LYS A 366 -15.61 -3.50 40.13
C LYS A 366 -16.86 -3.29 39.30
N LEU A 367 -17.04 -4.17 38.33
CA LEU A 367 -18.27 -4.29 37.55
C LEU A 367 -19.40 -4.82 38.44
N VAL A 368 -20.47 -4.04 38.58
CA VAL A 368 -21.67 -4.40 39.35
C VAL A 368 -22.59 -5.28 38.52
N TRP A 369 -22.84 -4.88 37.27
CA TRP A 369 -23.56 -5.68 36.28
C TRP A 369 -23.16 -5.29 34.87
N HIS A 370 -23.36 -6.20 33.93
CA HIS A 370 -23.07 -6.04 32.51
C HIS A 370 -24.07 -6.86 31.68
N ARG A 371 -24.83 -6.21 30.80
CA ARG A 371 -25.93 -6.86 30.05
C ARG A 371 -26.22 -6.19 28.70
N LYS A 372 -26.73 -6.98 27.76
CA LYS A 372 -27.22 -6.50 26.47
C LYS A 372 -28.54 -5.73 26.65
N LEU A 373 -28.66 -4.57 26.02
CA LEU A 373 -29.84 -3.69 26.07
C LEU A 373 -30.68 -3.78 24.80
N ALA A 374 -30.03 -3.83 23.63
CA ALA A 374 -30.69 -3.92 22.33
C ALA A 374 -29.80 -4.68 21.32
N ASP A 375 -30.43 -5.28 20.32
CA ASP A 375 -29.78 -5.93 19.18
C ASP A 375 -30.36 -5.25 17.94
N THR A 376 -29.53 -4.50 17.22
CA THR A 376 -29.98 -3.61 16.14
C THR A 376 -29.11 -3.81 14.91
N ASN A 377 -29.53 -3.22 13.80
CA ASN A 377 -28.78 -3.22 12.54
C ASN A 377 -28.02 -1.90 12.28
N LEU A 378 -27.99 -1.02 13.28
CA LEU A 378 -27.46 0.32 13.14
C LEU A 378 -25.93 0.28 13.00
N MET A 379 -25.38 1.11 12.12
CA MET A 379 -23.94 1.38 12.07
C MET A 379 -23.60 2.44 13.10
N ILE A 380 -23.60 2.03 14.37
CA ILE A 380 -23.50 2.89 15.55
C ILE A 380 -22.16 3.63 15.55
N THR A 381 -22.19 4.95 15.52
CA THR A 381 -20.99 5.81 15.50
C THR A 381 -20.83 6.72 16.71
N ALA A 382 -21.94 7.03 17.40
CA ALA A 382 -21.96 7.78 18.65
C ALA A 382 -23.28 7.57 19.39
N PHE A 383 -23.25 7.77 20.70
CA PHE A 383 -24.41 7.87 21.58
C PHE A 383 -24.46 9.27 22.18
N ARG A 384 -25.66 9.76 22.53
CA ARG A 384 -25.81 10.99 23.32
C ARG A 384 -27.07 10.96 24.17
N VAL A 385 -26.96 11.39 25.42
CA VAL A 385 -28.12 11.71 26.28
C VAL A 385 -28.51 13.16 26.02
N VAL A 386 -29.79 13.43 25.76
CA VAL A 386 -30.31 14.76 25.45
C VAL A 386 -31.56 15.10 26.26
N GLY A 387 -31.80 16.39 26.52
CA GLY A 387 -32.98 16.88 27.26
C GLY A 387 -33.20 16.16 28.59
N ASP A 388 -34.44 15.74 28.87
CA ASP A 388 -34.85 15.05 30.11
C ASP A 388 -34.32 13.59 30.27
N GLY A 389 -33.31 13.20 29.49
CA GLY A 389 -32.69 11.87 29.54
C GLY A 389 -33.08 10.93 28.39
N ASP A 390 -33.44 11.46 27.22
CA ASP A 390 -33.59 10.65 26.00
C ASP A 390 -32.20 10.19 25.50
N LEU A 391 -32.06 8.91 25.15
CA LEU A 391 -30.83 8.37 24.58
C LEU A 391 -30.95 8.29 23.06
N LEU A 392 -30.07 9.00 22.35
CA LEU A 392 -29.95 9.02 20.90
C LEU A 392 -28.71 8.25 20.42
N VAL A 393 -28.81 7.68 19.23
CA VAL A 393 -27.74 7.00 18.50
C VAL A 393 -27.57 7.62 17.12
N ALA A 394 -26.33 7.89 16.72
CA ALA A 394 -25.97 8.19 15.34
C ALA A 394 -25.69 6.89 14.57
N ASP A 395 -26.48 6.66 13.53
CA ASP A 395 -26.32 5.55 12.58
C ASP A 395 -25.73 6.07 11.26
N ASN A 396 -24.50 5.65 10.95
CA ASN A 396 -23.81 6.02 9.72
C ASN A 396 -24.58 5.61 8.46
N GLY A 397 -25.49 4.63 8.56
CA GLY A 397 -26.30 4.14 7.44
C GLY A 397 -27.68 4.76 7.33
N GLY A 398 -28.18 5.40 8.39
CA GLY A 398 -29.63 5.57 8.56
C GLY A 398 -30.10 6.83 9.27
N GLY A 399 -29.22 7.67 9.81
CA GLY A 399 -29.60 8.94 10.46
C GLY A 399 -29.51 8.87 11.99
N LEU A 400 -30.42 9.52 12.70
CA LEU A 400 -30.48 9.49 14.16
C LEU A 400 -31.60 8.58 14.64
N HIS A 401 -31.36 7.84 15.71
CA HIS A 401 -32.31 6.93 16.32
C HIS A 401 -32.49 7.20 17.80
N ARG A 402 -33.71 7.05 18.31
CA ARG A 402 -34.06 7.28 19.72
C ARG A 402 -34.38 5.95 20.39
N MET A 403 -33.83 5.75 21.59
CA MET A 403 -34.12 4.57 22.39
C MET A 403 -35.60 4.57 22.81
N LYS A 404 -36.23 3.40 22.72
CA LYS A 404 -37.61 3.15 23.14
C LYS A 404 -37.65 1.86 23.96
N SER A 405 -38.55 1.80 24.93
CA SER A 405 -38.89 0.53 25.57
C SER A 405 -39.70 -0.34 24.62
N VAL A 406 -39.49 -1.64 24.68
CA VAL A 406 -40.39 -2.60 24.04
C VAL A 406 -41.57 -2.85 25.00
N PRO A 407 -42.83 -2.51 24.62
CA PRO A 407 -43.98 -2.64 25.52
C PRO A 407 -44.17 -4.09 26.00
N LYS A 408 -44.48 -4.29 27.28
CA LYS A 408 -44.70 -5.64 27.86
C LYS A 408 -45.80 -6.42 27.13
N GLU A 409 -46.86 -5.76 26.67
CA GLU A 409 -47.94 -6.40 25.89
C GLU A 409 -47.45 -6.92 24.52
N ASN A 410 -46.47 -6.25 23.90
CA ASN A 410 -45.83 -6.72 22.66
C ASN A 410 -44.89 -7.91 22.94
N LEU A 411 -44.26 -7.99 24.12
CA LEU A 411 -43.50 -9.18 24.53
C LEU A 411 -44.40 -10.43 24.59
N GLU A 412 -45.64 -10.26 25.03
CA GLU A 412 -46.65 -11.33 25.12
C GLU A 412 -47.36 -11.61 23.77
N GLN A 413 -47.68 -10.59 22.95
CA GLN A 413 -48.28 -10.78 21.62
C GLN A 413 -47.30 -11.33 20.58
N ILE A 414 -46.02 -10.94 20.61
CA ILE A 414 -44.96 -11.52 19.76
C ILE A 414 -44.71 -12.99 20.15
N SER A 415 -44.92 -13.34 21.44
CA SER A 415 -44.91 -14.74 21.88
C SER A 415 -46.04 -15.59 21.29
N GLY A 416 -47.11 -14.96 20.76
CA GLY A 416 -48.30 -15.64 20.22
C GLY A 416 -48.11 -16.34 18.86
N LYS A 417 -47.09 -15.96 18.07
CA LYS A 417 -46.54 -16.79 16.98
C LYS A 417 -45.11 -17.15 17.36
N MET A 418 -44.96 -18.19 18.18
CA MET A 418 -43.63 -18.69 18.55
C MET A 418 -42.83 -18.96 17.28
N PHE A 419 -41.65 -18.33 17.18
CA PHE A 419 -40.68 -18.68 16.14
C PHE A 419 -40.44 -20.20 16.20
N PRO A 420 -40.48 -20.91 15.06
CA PRO A 420 -40.34 -22.36 15.01
C PRO A 420 -39.13 -22.86 15.79
N THR A 421 -39.35 -23.68 16.82
CA THR A 421 -38.25 -24.33 17.56
C THR A 421 -38.01 -25.75 17.07
N LEU A 422 -38.95 -26.29 16.28
CA LEU A 422 -38.81 -27.56 15.57
C LEU A 422 -38.78 -27.32 14.06
N LEU A 423 -37.96 -28.10 13.34
CA LEU A 423 -37.82 -27.97 11.89
C LEU A 423 -39.15 -28.23 11.16
N SER A 424 -40.00 -29.13 11.68
CA SER A 424 -41.34 -29.40 11.14
C SER A 424 -42.28 -28.19 11.17
N GLU A 425 -42.02 -27.21 12.03
CA GLU A 425 -42.87 -26.02 12.20
C GLU A 425 -42.45 -24.89 11.25
N THR A 426 -41.27 -24.98 10.64
CA THR A 426 -40.69 -23.90 9.81
C THR A 426 -41.43 -23.63 8.50
N GLY A 427 -42.20 -24.60 8.00
CA GLY A 427 -42.81 -24.52 6.66
C GLY A 427 -41.81 -24.70 5.51
N LEU A 428 -40.57 -25.11 5.79
CA LEU A 428 -39.56 -25.45 4.78
C LEU A 428 -39.68 -26.92 4.33
N PHE A 429 -40.12 -27.81 5.21
CA PHE A 429 -40.29 -29.23 4.96
C PHE A 429 -41.71 -29.68 5.27
N SER A 430 -42.13 -30.82 4.69
CA SER A 430 -43.41 -31.44 5.02
C SER A 430 -43.43 -31.83 6.51
N PRO A 431 -44.44 -31.40 7.31
CA PRO A 431 -44.46 -31.66 8.75
C PRO A 431 -44.53 -33.15 9.11
N ASN A 432 -45.07 -33.98 8.20
CA ASN A 432 -45.18 -35.44 8.38
C ASN A 432 -43.99 -36.21 7.79
N ASP A 433 -43.12 -35.56 7.01
CA ASP A 433 -41.94 -36.17 6.40
C ASP A 433 -40.86 -35.12 6.11
N LEU A 434 -39.95 -34.94 7.07
CA LEU A 434 -38.87 -33.96 6.98
C LEU A 434 -37.76 -34.33 5.98
N SER A 435 -37.86 -35.45 5.27
CA SER A 435 -37.02 -35.73 4.10
C SER A 435 -37.48 -34.98 2.85
N ARG A 436 -38.74 -34.49 2.84
CA ARG A 436 -39.36 -33.86 1.68
C ARG A 436 -39.48 -32.34 1.89
N PRO A 437 -38.68 -31.51 1.20
CA PRO A 437 -38.88 -30.07 1.19
C PRO A 437 -40.25 -29.75 0.57
N VAL A 438 -40.88 -28.65 0.99
CA VAL A 438 -42.15 -28.24 0.38
C VAL A 438 -41.94 -27.84 -1.08
N PRO A 439 -42.92 -28.03 -1.99
CA PRO A 439 -42.69 -27.87 -3.44
C PRO A 439 -42.20 -26.49 -3.91
N GLY A 440 -42.35 -25.43 -3.11
CA GLY A 440 -41.87 -24.07 -3.43
C GLY A 440 -40.38 -23.82 -3.17
N LEU A 441 -39.66 -24.76 -2.55
CA LEU A 441 -38.21 -24.70 -2.35
C LEU A 441 -37.48 -25.18 -3.61
N ILE A 442 -36.54 -24.37 -4.09
CA ILE A 442 -35.79 -24.67 -5.31
C ILE A 442 -34.47 -25.34 -4.91
N PRO A 443 -34.23 -26.61 -5.25
CA PRO A 443 -32.98 -27.28 -4.96
C PRO A 443 -31.84 -26.72 -5.83
N TYR A 444 -30.63 -26.68 -5.28
CA TYR A 444 -29.43 -26.32 -6.03
C TYR A 444 -28.19 -27.05 -5.52
N SER A 445 -27.17 -27.10 -6.35
CA SER A 445 -25.83 -27.61 -6.06
C SER A 445 -24.77 -26.60 -6.50
N VAL A 446 -23.59 -26.71 -5.90
CA VAL A 446 -22.44 -25.81 -6.14
C VAL A 446 -21.30 -26.59 -6.78
N ASN A 447 -20.52 -25.96 -7.65
CA ASN A 447 -19.37 -26.58 -8.30
C ASN A 447 -18.27 -26.98 -7.30
N ALA A 448 -17.91 -26.09 -6.38
CA ALA A 448 -16.90 -26.31 -5.34
C ALA A 448 -17.51 -26.16 -3.94
N PRO A 449 -17.79 -27.26 -3.22
CA PRO A 449 -18.29 -27.19 -1.86
C PRO A 449 -17.17 -26.83 -0.87
N ALA A 450 -17.46 -25.94 0.08
CA ALA A 450 -16.60 -25.69 1.24
C ALA A 450 -16.55 -26.92 2.16
N TRP A 451 -15.43 -27.08 2.88
CA TRP A 451 -15.24 -28.15 3.85
C TRP A 451 -16.20 -28.01 5.04
N ASN A 452 -16.89 -29.10 5.39
CA ASN A 452 -17.85 -29.18 6.51
C ASN A 452 -17.62 -30.47 7.32
N ASP A 453 -16.36 -30.73 7.71
CA ASP A 453 -15.96 -31.89 8.51
C ASP A 453 -16.45 -33.24 7.96
N GLY A 454 -16.37 -33.42 6.63
CA GLY A 454 -16.81 -34.63 5.93
C GLY A 454 -18.31 -34.71 5.64
N ALA A 455 -19.12 -33.74 6.07
CA ALA A 455 -20.55 -33.76 5.81
C ALA A 455 -20.91 -33.44 4.35
N LYS A 456 -21.91 -34.16 3.82
CA LYS A 456 -22.55 -33.88 2.55
C LYS A 456 -23.68 -32.87 2.75
N ALA A 457 -23.78 -31.92 1.84
CA ALA A 457 -24.74 -30.81 1.92
C ALA A 457 -25.78 -30.88 0.81
N GLN A 458 -27.05 -30.94 1.19
CA GLN A 458 -28.19 -30.66 0.31
C GLN A 458 -28.67 -29.23 0.53
N ARG A 459 -29.05 -28.52 -0.55
CA ARG A 459 -29.34 -27.08 -0.47
C ARG A 459 -30.61 -26.69 -1.21
N TRP A 460 -31.31 -25.71 -0.66
CA TRP A 460 -32.53 -25.15 -1.24
C TRP A 460 -32.59 -23.63 -1.09
N MET A 461 -33.26 -22.97 -2.03
CA MET A 461 -33.63 -21.57 -1.96
C MET A 461 -35.14 -21.45 -1.78
N ALA A 462 -35.57 -20.78 -0.71
CA ALA A 462 -36.97 -20.44 -0.44
C ALA A 462 -37.13 -18.93 -0.62
N ILE A 463 -37.51 -18.50 -1.84
CA ILE A 463 -37.71 -17.07 -2.17
C ILE A 463 -39.21 -16.74 -2.08
N PRO A 464 -39.63 -15.69 -1.35
CA PRO A 464 -41.04 -15.45 -1.06
C PRO A 464 -41.80 -14.91 -2.28
N GLY A 465 -42.99 -15.48 -2.51
CA GLY A 465 -43.90 -15.05 -3.58
C GLY A 465 -43.23 -14.99 -4.95
N ASN A 466 -43.52 -13.90 -5.68
CA ASN A 466 -42.96 -13.62 -7.01
C ASN A 466 -41.66 -12.79 -6.95
N ALA A 467 -41.07 -12.59 -5.77
CA ALA A 467 -39.87 -11.80 -5.62
C ALA A 467 -38.66 -12.48 -6.28
N ARG A 468 -37.67 -11.67 -6.66
CA ARG A 468 -36.52 -12.11 -7.48
C ARG A 468 -35.20 -11.64 -6.86
N PRO A 469 -34.17 -12.50 -6.80
CA PRO A 469 -32.83 -12.08 -6.42
C PRO A 469 -32.12 -11.32 -7.56
N THR A 470 -31.10 -10.54 -7.19
CA THR A 470 -30.16 -9.92 -8.13
C THR A 470 -29.01 -10.88 -8.43
N TYR A 471 -28.88 -11.26 -9.71
CA TYR A 471 -27.80 -12.12 -10.20
C TYR A 471 -26.43 -11.42 -10.15
N LYS A 472 -25.42 -12.14 -9.66
CA LYS A 472 -24.01 -11.76 -9.76
C LYS A 472 -23.16 -12.95 -10.19
N ALA A 473 -22.21 -12.74 -11.09
CA ALA A 473 -21.37 -13.81 -11.65
C ALA A 473 -20.39 -14.38 -10.62
N ASP A 474 -19.58 -13.52 -10.00
CA ASP A 474 -18.44 -13.92 -9.16
C ASP A 474 -18.54 -13.46 -7.70
N SER A 475 -19.69 -12.90 -7.29
CA SER A 475 -19.99 -12.50 -5.92
C SER A 475 -21.37 -13.00 -5.48
N GLY A 476 -21.62 -13.01 -4.17
CA GLY A 476 -22.88 -13.49 -3.60
C GLY A 476 -24.08 -12.71 -4.13
N TRP A 477 -25.17 -13.40 -4.48
CA TRP A 477 -26.41 -12.76 -4.95
C TRP A 477 -27.11 -11.95 -3.85
N GLU A 478 -27.95 -11.00 -4.24
CA GLU A 478 -28.82 -10.27 -3.31
C GLU A 478 -30.22 -10.86 -3.36
N PHE A 479 -30.82 -11.21 -2.22
CA PHE A 479 -32.13 -11.86 -2.17
C PHE A 479 -33.22 -10.98 -1.58
N PRO A 480 -34.49 -11.06 -2.00
CA PRO A 480 -35.58 -10.35 -1.35
C PRO A 480 -35.69 -10.63 0.16
N ASP A 481 -36.23 -9.68 0.92
CA ASP A 481 -36.56 -9.90 2.34
C ASP A 481 -37.51 -11.08 2.51
N GLN A 482 -37.42 -11.78 3.64
CA GLN A 482 -38.10 -13.05 3.96
C GLN A 482 -37.60 -14.28 3.19
N THR A 483 -36.49 -14.20 2.46
CA THR A 483 -35.85 -15.37 1.83
C THR A 483 -35.21 -16.29 2.87
N ALA A 484 -35.35 -17.62 2.71
CA ALA A 484 -34.57 -18.59 3.48
C ALA A 484 -33.66 -19.42 2.56
N LEU A 485 -32.36 -19.44 2.86
CA LEU A 485 -31.38 -20.33 2.25
C LEU A 485 -31.12 -21.50 3.19
N VAL A 486 -31.45 -22.70 2.73
CA VAL A 486 -31.48 -23.91 3.56
C VAL A 486 -30.35 -24.85 3.16
N GLN A 487 -29.63 -25.38 4.14
CA GLN A 487 -28.60 -26.38 3.95
C GLN A 487 -28.76 -27.51 4.98
N THR A 488 -28.98 -28.74 4.52
CA THR A 488 -28.98 -29.92 5.39
C THR A 488 -27.66 -30.68 5.25
N LEU A 489 -26.97 -30.86 6.36
CA LEU A 489 -25.69 -31.54 6.49
C LEU A 489 -25.90 -32.97 7.02
N SER A 490 -25.35 -33.94 6.30
CA SER A 490 -25.41 -35.37 6.66
C SER A 490 -24.03 -35.99 6.74
N LEU A 491 -23.81 -36.86 7.71
CA LEU A 491 -22.61 -37.68 7.86
C LEU A 491 -22.93 -39.13 7.50
N GLU A 492 -21.93 -39.88 7.05
CA GLU A 492 -22.02 -41.33 6.87
C GLU A 492 -21.61 -42.01 8.17
N ALA A 493 -22.46 -42.90 8.72
CA ALA A 493 -22.10 -43.67 9.92
C ALA A 493 -20.92 -44.61 9.66
N GLU A 494 -20.74 -45.03 8.40
CA GLU A 494 -19.56 -45.74 7.90
C GLU A 494 -19.04 -45.02 6.65
N ILE A 495 -17.81 -44.48 6.72
CA ILE A 495 -17.22 -43.69 5.64
C ILE A 495 -17.14 -44.52 4.36
N GLY A 496 -17.63 -43.95 3.26
CA GLY A 496 -17.67 -44.62 1.94
C GLY A 496 -18.93 -45.43 1.67
N LYS A 497 -19.88 -45.49 2.63
CA LYS A 497 -21.18 -46.15 2.49
C LYS A 497 -22.33 -45.13 2.56
N PRO A 498 -22.77 -44.57 1.42
CA PRO A 498 -23.81 -43.54 1.38
C PRO A 498 -25.15 -43.97 1.99
N GLU A 499 -25.47 -45.26 1.95
CA GLU A 499 -26.67 -45.84 2.55
C GLU A 499 -26.68 -45.76 4.10
N SER A 500 -25.50 -45.56 4.72
CA SER A 500 -25.35 -45.35 6.16
C SER A 500 -25.51 -43.88 6.59
N SER A 501 -25.88 -42.99 5.66
CA SER A 501 -25.98 -41.55 5.88
C SER A 501 -27.11 -41.18 6.85
N PHE A 502 -26.83 -40.24 7.75
CA PHE A 502 -27.80 -39.65 8.67
C PHE A 502 -27.61 -38.13 8.75
N ARG A 503 -28.72 -37.39 8.92
CA ARG A 503 -28.72 -35.94 9.05
C ARG A 503 -28.25 -35.53 10.43
N VAL A 504 -27.39 -34.52 10.47
CA VAL A 504 -26.79 -33.97 11.68
C VAL A 504 -27.37 -32.59 11.98
N GLU A 505 -27.41 -31.74 10.97
CA GLU A 505 -27.73 -30.33 11.11
C GLU A 505 -28.50 -29.82 9.89
N THR A 506 -29.52 -29.01 10.10
CA THR A 506 -30.11 -28.16 9.04
C THR A 506 -29.87 -26.70 9.40
N ARG A 507 -29.08 -26.02 8.57
CA ARG A 507 -28.80 -24.58 8.66
C ARG A 507 -29.80 -23.80 7.81
N VAL A 508 -30.35 -22.74 8.37
CA VAL A 508 -31.26 -21.82 7.71
C VAL A 508 -30.70 -20.43 7.84
N GLN A 509 -30.23 -19.85 6.74
CA GLN A 509 -29.96 -18.42 6.66
C GLN A 509 -31.24 -17.72 6.26
N LEU A 510 -31.83 -16.97 7.17
CA LEU A 510 -33.09 -16.26 6.97
C LEU A 510 -32.80 -14.79 6.75
N ARG A 511 -33.27 -14.23 5.63
CA ARG A 511 -33.29 -12.79 5.42
C ARG A 511 -34.58 -12.24 6.02
N GLN A 512 -34.52 -11.35 7.00
CA GLN A 512 -35.71 -10.68 7.56
C GLN A 512 -35.35 -9.26 7.98
N GLN A 513 -36.26 -8.30 7.72
CA GLN A 513 -36.03 -6.88 8.00
C GLN A 513 -34.75 -6.33 7.37
N GLY A 514 -34.37 -6.89 6.20
CA GLY A 514 -33.16 -6.52 5.47
C GLY A 514 -31.90 -7.26 5.88
N GLU A 515 -31.93 -8.02 6.99
CA GLU A 515 -30.76 -8.68 7.60
C GLU A 515 -30.72 -10.19 7.39
N TRP A 516 -29.53 -10.79 7.42
CA TRP A 516 -29.36 -12.25 7.41
C TRP A 516 -29.06 -12.79 8.81
N ILE A 517 -29.88 -13.73 9.28
CA ILE A 517 -29.68 -14.42 10.56
C ILE A 517 -29.58 -15.92 10.33
N GLY A 518 -28.54 -16.53 10.88
CA GLY A 518 -28.26 -17.97 10.74
C GLY A 518 -28.84 -18.80 11.88
N TYR A 519 -29.71 -19.75 11.56
CA TYR A 519 -30.31 -20.70 12.51
C TYR A 519 -29.84 -22.12 12.23
N SER A 520 -29.35 -22.80 13.27
CA SER A 520 -28.99 -24.23 13.20
C SER A 520 -30.05 -25.09 13.88
N TYR A 521 -30.54 -26.12 13.19
CA TYR A 521 -31.44 -27.14 13.73
C TYR A 521 -30.69 -28.46 13.85
N ARG A 522 -30.60 -28.99 15.07
CA ARG A 522 -29.93 -30.25 15.40
C ARG A 522 -30.89 -31.42 15.29
N TRP A 523 -30.56 -32.39 14.44
CA TRP A 523 -31.36 -33.60 14.24
C TRP A 523 -31.30 -34.54 15.46
N ASN A 524 -32.43 -35.18 15.75
CA ASN A 524 -32.50 -36.23 16.76
C ASN A 524 -31.92 -37.57 16.23
N LYS A 525 -31.60 -38.49 17.15
CA LYS A 525 -31.02 -39.80 16.80
C LYS A 525 -31.92 -40.63 15.87
N ASN A 526 -33.25 -40.50 16.02
CA ASN A 526 -34.22 -41.26 15.25
C ASN A 526 -34.49 -40.70 13.84
N GLN A 527 -33.85 -39.58 13.46
CA GLN A 527 -33.99 -38.93 12.16
C GLN A 527 -35.42 -38.44 11.85
N THR A 528 -36.25 -38.25 12.88
CA THR A 528 -37.67 -37.87 12.76
C THR A 528 -37.92 -36.37 12.97
N GLN A 529 -37.02 -35.67 13.66
CA GLN A 529 -37.19 -34.25 14.01
C GLN A 529 -35.83 -33.57 14.19
N ALA A 530 -35.77 -32.25 13.99
CA ALA A 530 -34.64 -31.43 14.37
C ALA A 530 -35.09 -30.24 15.23
N ARG A 531 -34.39 -29.97 16.33
CA ARG A 531 -34.67 -28.85 17.23
C ARG A 531 -33.71 -27.70 17.00
N LEU A 532 -34.18 -26.48 17.19
CA LEU A 532 -33.35 -25.29 17.14
C LEU A 532 -32.22 -25.36 18.18
N VAL A 533 -31.02 -24.97 17.76
CA VAL A 533 -29.82 -24.80 18.59
C VAL A 533 -29.89 -23.42 19.25
N THR A 534 -29.46 -23.35 20.52
CA THR A 534 -29.45 -22.09 21.29
C THR A 534 -28.60 -21.01 20.62
N LYS A 535 -28.80 -19.75 21.01
CA LYS A 535 -28.11 -18.62 20.38
C LYS A 535 -26.59 -18.66 20.58
N GLU A 536 -26.11 -19.28 21.66
CA GLU A 536 -24.69 -19.50 22.01
C GLU A 536 -24.05 -20.65 21.21
N GLY A 537 -24.84 -21.41 20.45
CA GLY A 537 -24.38 -22.61 19.75
C GLY A 537 -24.24 -23.82 20.68
N GLU A 538 -24.07 -25.00 20.09
CA GLU A 538 -23.97 -26.27 20.83
C GLU A 538 -22.82 -27.13 20.34
N SER A 539 -22.50 -28.19 21.08
CA SER A 539 -21.58 -29.24 20.61
C SER A 539 -22.17 -30.63 20.80
N ALA A 540 -21.81 -31.53 19.89
CA ALA A 540 -22.15 -32.94 19.97
C ALA A 540 -20.98 -33.80 19.53
N VAL A 541 -21.03 -35.08 19.89
CA VAL A 541 -20.08 -36.07 19.43
C VAL A 541 -20.84 -37.18 18.72
N PHE A 542 -20.40 -37.53 17.52
CA PHE A 542 -20.96 -38.60 16.70
C PHE A 542 -19.94 -39.74 16.57
N SER A 543 -20.43 -40.98 16.66
CA SER A 543 -19.59 -42.16 16.45
C SER A 543 -19.62 -42.57 14.99
N ILE A 544 -18.47 -42.50 14.32
CA ILE A 544 -18.29 -42.77 12.90
C ILE A 544 -17.32 -43.95 12.74
N ARG A 545 -17.63 -44.91 11.87
CA ARG A 545 -16.72 -46.00 11.53
C ARG A 545 -15.80 -45.56 10.39
N GLY A 546 -14.49 -45.74 10.57
CA GLY A 546 -13.46 -45.42 9.58
C GLY A 546 -13.47 -46.37 8.38
N ASP A 547 -12.79 -45.96 7.30
CA ASP A 547 -12.59 -46.78 6.08
C ASP A 547 -11.34 -47.69 6.17
N ASP A 548 -10.60 -47.62 7.28
CA ASP A 548 -9.27 -48.22 7.46
C ASP A 548 -9.28 -49.69 7.91
N GLY A 549 -10.46 -50.32 7.92
CA GLY A 549 -10.65 -51.72 8.34
C GLY A 549 -10.53 -51.94 9.85
N ARG A 550 -10.36 -50.90 10.67
CA ARG A 550 -10.34 -51.03 12.14
C ARG A 550 -11.78 -51.15 12.67
N LYS A 551 -11.99 -52.06 13.63
CA LYS A 551 -13.31 -52.35 14.22
C LYS A 551 -13.84 -51.24 15.16
N GLU A 552 -13.03 -50.24 15.49
CA GLU A 552 -13.33 -49.25 16.51
C GLU A 552 -14.08 -48.03 15.95
N LEU A 553 -15.04 -47.51 16.71
CA LEU A 553 -15.80 -46.30 16.37
C LEU A 553 -14.99 -45.06 16.71
N ARG A 554 -14.74 -44.19 15.72
CA ARG A 554 -14.12 -42.87 15.92
C ARG A 554 -15.15 -41.89 16.47
N GLN A 555 -14.81 -41.17 17.53
CA GLN A 555 -15.60 -40.05 18.04
C GLN A 555 -15.29 -38.78 17.26
N GLN A 556 -16.29 -38.23 16.56
CA GLN A 556 -16.19 -36.98 15.81
C GLN A 556 -16.96 -35.87 16.54
N SER A 557 -16.24 -34.86 17.02
CA SER A 557 -16.85 -33.65 17.57
C SER A 557 -17.48 -32.79 16.47
N TRP A 558 -18.65 -32.23 16.75
CA TRP A 558 -19.42 -31.36 15.88
C TRP A 558 -19.81 -30.09 16.63
N ARG A 559 -19.44 -28.92 16.09
CA ARG A 559 -19.85 -27.62 16.60
C ARG A 559 -21.04 -27.12 15.78
N PHE A 560 -22.18 -26.92 16.43
CA PHE A 560 -23.30 -26.19 15.86
C PHE A 560 -23.03 -24.70 16.09
N PRO A 561 -22.90 -23.89 15.02
CA PRO A 561 -22.53 -22.49 15.16
C PRO A 561 -23.61 -21.71 15.92
N SER A 562 -23.15 -20.79 16.76
CA SER A 562 -23.95 -19.73 17.38
C SER A 562 -24.46 -18.75 16.31
N ARG A 563 -25.40 -17.86 16.67
CA ARG A 563 -25.86 -16.78 15.76
C ARG A 563 -24.68 -15.89 15.35
N ALA A 564 -23.87 -15.56 16.34
CA ALA A 564 -22.62 -14.83 16.24
C ALA A 564 -21.61 -15.52 15.30
N GLU A 565 -21.36 -16.82 15.47
CA GLU A 565 -20.43 -17.60 14.63
C GLU A 565 -20.89 -17.66 13.16
N CYS A 566 -22.21 -17.72 12.90
CA CYS A 566 -22.75 -17.62 11.55
C CYS A 566 -22.41 -16.27 10.87
N ALA A 567 -22.54 -15.16 11.61
CA ALA A 567 -22.25 -13.82 11.09
C ALA A 567 -20.77 -13.60 10.74
N ILE A 568 -19.85 -14.39 11.31
CA ILE A 568 -18.41 -14.31 11.00
C ILE A 568 -18.16 -14.63 9.51
N CYS A 569 -18.80 -15.69 9.01
CA CYS A 569 -18.64 -16.08 7.61
C CYS A 569 -19.66 -15.40 6.69
N HIS A 570 -20.87 -15.16 7.18
CA HIS A 570 -21.94 -14.49 6.45
C HIS A 570 -21.88 -12.98 6.67
N ASN A 571 -20.82 -12.36 6.15
CA ASN A 571 -20.51 -10.95 6.35
C ASN A 571 -20.60 -10.14 5.04
N ARG A 572 -20.39 -8.82 5.15
CA ARG A 572 -20.42 -7.89 4.00
C ARG A 572 -19.42 -8.25 2.89
N ALA A 573 -18.22 -8.73 3.23
CA ALA A 573 -17.20 -9.10 2.24
C ALA A 573 -17.64 -10.23 1.29
N THR A 574 -18.60 -11.05 1.74
CA THR A 574 -19.21 -12.12 0.95
C THR A 574 -20.62 -11.77 0.44
N ASN A 575 -21.07 -10.52 0.64
CA ASN A 575 -22.46 -10.11 0.45
C ASN A 575 -23.45 -10.98 1.26
N TYR A 576 -23.01 -11.46 2.43
CA TYR A 576 -23.74 -12.31 3.39
C TYR A 576 -24.15 -13.70 2.87
N VAL A 577 -23.89 -14.02 1.60
CA VAL A 577 -24.34 -15.25 0.96
C VAL A 577 -23.15 -16.08 0.48
N LEU A 578 -23.01 -17.28 1.05
CA LEU A 578 -21.93 -18.22 0.72
C LEU A 578 -22.37 -19.23 -0.34
N GLY A 579 -21.54 -19.40 -1.37
CA GLY A 579 -21.70 -20.47 -2.37
C GLY A 579 -22.80 -20.25 -3.42
N ILE A 580 -23.55 -19.15 -3.37
CA ILE A 580 -24.52 -18.78 -4.43
C ILE A 580 -23.96 -17.64 -5.26
N THR A 581 -23.25 -18.02 -6.33
CA THR A 581 -22.72 -17.13 -7.37
C THR A 581 -23.03 -17.76 -8.74
N GLY A 582 -23.01 -16.95 -9.80
CA GLY A 582 -23.16 -17.48 -11.16
C GLY A 582 -22.17 -18.60 -11.47
N SER A 583 -20.90 -18.42 -11.11
CA SER A 583 -19.82 -19.39 -11.35
C SER A 583 -19.98 -20.68 -10.53
N GLN A 584 -20.55 -20.63 -9.33
CA GLN A 584 -20.90 -21.82 -8.53
C GLN A 584 -22.11 -22.58 -9.09
N LEU A 585 -23.10 -21.86 -9.62
CA LEU A 585 -24.34 -22.43 -10.13
C LEU A 585 -24.26 -22.85 -11.60
N GLN A 586 -23.22 -22.44 -12.33
CA GLN A 586 -22.97 -22.86 -13.70
C GLN A 586 -22.58 -24.35 -13.77
N ARG A 587 -23.57 -25.22 -13.61
CA ARG A 587 -23.47 -26.68 -13.70
C ARG A 587 -24.86 -27.29 -13.91
N ASN A 588 -24.88 -28.56 -14.26
CA ASN A 588 -26.12 -29.34 -14.29
C ASN A 588 -26.51 -29.81 -12.88
N HIS A 589 -27.81 -29.79 -12.62
CA HIS A 589 -28.47 -30.31 -11.43
C HIS A 589 -29.65 -31.19 -11.84
N ASP A 590 -29.84 -32.30 -11.14
CA ASP A 590 -30.97 -33.18 -11.37
C ASP A 590 -32.17 -32.70 -10.54
N TYR A 591 -33.20 -32.19 -11.21
CA TYR A 591 -34.42 -31.71 -10.58
C TYR A 591 -35.48 -32.80 -10.43
N GLY A 592 -35.22 -34.02 -10.92
CA GLY A 592 -36.17 -35.14 -10.92
C GLY A 592 -37.41 -34.90 -11.81
N GLY A 593 -38.32 -35.88 -11.81
CA GLY A 593 -39.58 -35.83 -12.57
C GLY A 593 -39.38 -35.62 -14.08
N GLU A 594 -40.28 -34.85 -14.71
CA GLU A 594 -40.20 -34.48 -16.13
C GLU A 594 -39.08 -33.47 -16.45
N THR A 595 -38.54 -32.77 -15.43
CA THR A 595 -37.48 -31.76 -15.65
C THR A 595 -36.10 -32.41 -15.84
N GLY A 596 -35.80 -33.47 -15.09
CA GLY A 596 -34.53 -34.20 -15.17
C GLY A 596 -33.29 -33.33 -14.97
N LEU A 597 -32.20 -33.70 -15.64
CA LEU A 597 -30.89 -33.03 -15.56
C LEU A 597 -30.88 -31.73 -16.37
N LYS A 598 -30.62 -30.59 -15.72
CA LYS A 598 -30.62 -29.28 -16.38
C LYS A 598 -29.59 -28.31 -15.80
N ASN A 599 -29.07 -27.40 -16.63
CA ASN A 599 -28.24 -26.30 -16.14
C ASN A 599 -29.05 -25.41 -15.19
N GLN A 600 -28.50 -25.12 -14.01
CA GLN A 600 -29.25 -24.42 -12.96
C GLN A 600 -29.59 -22.97 -13.31
N LEU A 601 -28.68 -22.22 -13.94
CA LEU A 601 -28.94 -20.84 -14.35
C LEU A 601 -30.04 -20.77 -15.41
N GLN A 602 -30.04 -21.73 -16.34
CA GLN A 602 -31.13 -21.89 -17.30
C GLN A 602 -32.46 -22.23 -16.62
N ARG A 603 -32.45 -23.22 -15.72
CA ARG A 603 -33.66 -23.61 -14.99
C ARG A 603 -34.24 -22.44 -14.19
N LEU A 604 -33.41 -21.68 -13.51
CA LEU A 604 -33.82 -20.51 -12.71
C LEU A 604 -34.40 -19.39 -13.58
N ALA A 605 -33.91 -19.20 -14.81
CA ALA A 605 -34.50 -18.26 -15.76
C ALA A 605 -35.87 -18.74 -16.27
N GLU A 606 -36.00 -20.02 -16.62
CA GLU A 606 -37.26 -20.61 -17.10
C GLU A 606 -38.39 -20.51 -16.07
N ILE A 607 -38.09 -20.75 -14.79
CA ILE A 607 -39.07 -20.59 -13.71
C ILE A 607 -39.17 -19.13 -13.21
N SER A 608 -38.67 -18.17 -13.99
CA SER A 608 -38.78 -16.73 -13.74
C SER A 608 -38.16 -16.23 -12.43
N VAL A 609 -37.20 -16.95 -11.84
CA VAL A 609 -36.45 -16.49 -10.65
C VAL A 609 -35.46 -15.39 -11.03
N LEU A 610 -34.76 -15.52 -12.15
CA LEU A 610 -33.80 -14.52 -12.64
C LEU A 610 -34.42 -13.45 -13.56
N GLY A 611 -35.69 -13.61 -13.92
CA GLY A 611 -36.40 -12.76 -14.87
C GLY A 611 -36.03 -13.01 -16.33
N SER A 612 -34.75 -13.11 -16.66
CA SER A 612 -34.24 -13.48 -17.99
C SER A 612 -33.00 -14.39 -17.87
N GLN A 613 -32.61 -15.00 -19.00
CA GLN A 613 -31.40 -15.84 -19.06
C GLN A 613 -30.15 -14.97 -18.88
N PRO A 614 -29.35 -15.17 -17.82
CA PRO A 614 -28.09 -14.43 -17.67
C PRO A 614 -27.04 -14.93 -18.67
N LYS A 615 -26.07 -14.07 -19.00
CA LYS A 615 -24.87 -14.49 -19.73
C LYS A 615 -24.10 -15.51 -18.87
N PRO A 616 -23.82 -16.73 -19.38
CA PRO A 616 -23.19 -17.77 -18.57
C PRO A 616 -21.75 -17.37 -18.21
N PRO A 617 -21.37 -17.41 -16.93
CA PRO A 617 -20.00 -17.22 -16.49
C PRO A 617 -19.18 -18.51 -16.68
N ASN A 618 -17.88 -18.45 -16.41
CA ASN A 618 -17.07 -19.66 -16.33
C ASN A 618 -17.43 -20.45 -15.07
N PRO A 619 -17.56 -21.79 -15.13
CA PRO A 619 -17.82 -22.60 -13.94
C PRO A 619 -16.63 -22.57 -13.00
N LEU A 620 -16.88 -22.47 -11.69
CA LEU A 620 -15.84 -22.60 -10.68
C LEU A 620 -15.26 -24.02 -10.68
N THR A 621 -13.93 -24.16 -10.63
CA THR A 621 -13.27 -25.47 -10.59
C THR A 621 -13.57 -26.20 -9.29
N ASN A 622 -13.92 -27.49 -9.37
CA ASN A 622 -14.06 -28.33 -8.17
C ASN A 622 -12.66 -28.74 -7.64
N PRO A 623 -12.27 -28.38 -6.40
CA PRO A 623 -10.94 -28.67 -5.87
C PRO A 623 -10.60 -30.18 -5.82
N TYR A 624 -11.60 -31.05 -5.73
CA TYR A 624 -11.41 -32.50 -5.61
C TYR A 624 -11.46 -33.26 -6.94
N SER A 625 -11.78 -32.59 -8.06
CA SER A 625 -11.78 -33.23 -9.39
C SER A 625 -10.35 -33.41 -9.89
N LYS A 626 -9.89 -34.66 -10.05
CA LYS A 626 -8.49 -34.95 -10.43
C LYS A 626 -8.15 -34.60 -11.88
N ASP A 627 -9.17 -34.42 -12.71
CA ASP A 627 -9.03 -34.22 -14.16
C ASP A 627 -8.85 -32.74 -14.53
N GLN A 628 -8.80 -31.86 -13.52
CA GLN A 628 -8.64 -30.41 -13.67
C GLN A 628 -7.24 -29.97 -13.23
N ASP A 629 -6.79 -28.83 -13.76
CA ASP A 629 -5.50 -28.24 -13.43
C ASP A 629 -5.32 -28.01 -11.92
N ILE A 630 -4.14 -28.34 -11.39
CA ILE A 630 -3.87 -28.31 -9.96
C ILE A 630 -3.85 -26.88 -9.38
N ASP A 631 -3.41 -25.87 -10.15
CA ASP A 631 -3.41 -24.47 -9.72
C ASP A 631 -4.84 -23.95 -9.60
N GLN A 632 -5.69 -24.24 -10.61
CA GLN A 632 -7.11 -23.91 -10.56
C GLN A 632 -7.84 -24.57 -9.38
N ARG A 633 -7.55 -25.85 -9.10
CA ARG A 633 -8.12 -26.59 -7.97
C ARG A 633 -7.68 -26.02 -6.63
N ALA A 634 -6.38 -25.76 -6.46
CA ALA A 634 -5.84 -25.16 -5.23
C ALA A 634 -6.42 -23.76 -4.98
N ARG A 635 -6.53 -22.93 -6.03
CA ARG A 635 -7.16 -21.60 -5.94
C ARG A 635 -8.64 -21.69 -5.56
N ALA A 636 -9.38 -22.62 -6.16
CA ALA A 636 -10.78 -22.84 -5.80
C ALA A 636 -10.91 -23.30 -4.34
N TYR A 637 -10.00 -24.15 -3.85
CA TYR A 637 -9.94 -24.58 -2.46
C TYR A 637 -9.75 -23.40 -1.49
N LEU A 638 -8.76 -22.54 -1.76
CA LEU A 638 -8.49 -21.34 -0.96
C LEU A 638 -9.65 -20.36 -1.02
N HIS A 639 -10.28 -20.20 -2.19
CA HIS A 639 -11.44 -19.32 -2.35
C HIS A 639 -12.61 -19.75 -1.47
N VAL A 640 -13.04 -21.02 -1.54
CA VAL A 640 -14.26 -21.45 -0.84
C VAL A 640 -14.06 -21.69 0.67
N ASN A 641 -12.82 -21.85 1.13
CA ASN A 641 -12.52 -22.13 2.55
C ASN A 641 -11.84 -20.98 3.30
N CYS A 642 -11.12 -20.08 2.60
CA CYS A 642 -10.21 -19.13 3.23
C CYS A 642 -10.48 -17.66 2.82
N SER A 643 -10.98 -17.41 1.60
CA SER A 643 -11.20 -16.03 1.12
C SER A 643 -12.39 -15.33 1.77
N VAL A 644 -13.14 -15.99 2.66
CA VAL A 644 -14.16 -15.31 3.47
C VAL A 644 -13.49 -14.33 4.45
N CYS A 645 -12.32 -14.71 4.97
CA CYS A 645 -11.54 -13.91 5.91
C CYS A 645 -10.37 -13.19 5.23
N HIS A 646 -9.73 -13.80 4.24
CA HIS A 646 -8.53 -13.26 3.57
C HIS A 646 -8.86 -12.49 2.29
N VAL A 647 -9.63 -11.42 2.47
CA VAL A 647 -10.00 -10.42 1.46
C VAL A 647 -10.10 -9.05 2.13
N GLU A 648 -10.12 -7.98 1.33
CA GLU A 648 -10.45 -6.65 1.83
C GLU A 648 -11.76 -6.67 2.63
N SER A 649 -11.70 -6.16 3.87
CA SER A 649 -12.81 -6.14 4.84
C SER A 649 -13.38 -7.52 5.22
N GLY A 650 -12.64 -8.62 5.00
CA GLY A 650 -13.02 -9.98 5.38
C GLY A 650 -12.76 -10.36 6.84
N GLY A 651 -11.97 -9.55 7.56
CA GLY A 651 -11.67 -9.74 8.99
C GLY A 651 -10.58 -10.77 9.31
N GLY A 652 -9.75 -11.19 8.35
CA GLY A 652 -8.60 -12.07 8.58
C GLY A 652 -7.27 -11.30 8.64
N ASN A 653 -6.48 -11.49 9.70
CA ASN A 653 -5.22 -10.77 9.96
C ASN A 653 -3.97 -11.31 9.25
N ALA A 654 -4.10 -11.79 8.02
CA ALA A 654 -2.91 -12.03 7.19
C ALA A 654 -3.01 -11.15 5.96
N LYS A 655 -1.92 -10.46 5.59
CA LYS A 655 -1.78 -9.70 4.33
C LYS A 655 -1.82 -10.66 3.14
N MET A 656 -2.99 -11.25 2.92
CA MET A 656 -3.28 -12.27 1.93
C MET A 656 -4.57 -11.89 1.22
N GLU A 657 -4.59 -12.08 -0.09
CA GLU A 657 -5.80 -11.88 -0.90
C GLU A 657 -6.07 -13.17 -1.67
N LEU A 658 -7.06 -13.93 -1.20
CA LEU A 658 -7.32 -15.31 -1.62
C LEU A 658 -8.54 -15.47 -2.53
N ARG A 659 -9.14 -14.37 -3.03
CA ARG A 659 -10.18 -14.46 -4.08
C ARG A 659 -9.63 -15.16 -5.31
N LEU A 660 -10.51 -15.88 -5.99
CA LEU A 660 -10.17 -16.67 -7.18
C LEU A 660 -9.45 -15.86 -8.26
N GLY A 661 -9.90 -14.61 -8.49
CA GLY A 661 -9.36 -13.71 -9.53
C GLY A 661 -8.04 -13.02 -9.18
N THR A 662 -7.48 -13.24 -7.99
CA THR A 662 -6.29 -12.54 -7.54
C THR A 662 -5.02 -13.12 -8.17
N GLY A 663 -4.29 -12.28 -8.92
CA GLY A 663 -3.01 -12.67 -9.54
C GLY A 663 -1.94 -13.03 -8.49
N LYS A 664 -1.02 -13.97 -8.82
CA LYS A 664 -0.02 -14.54 -7.88
C LYS A 664 0.73 -13.49 -7.05
N GLN A 665 1.19 -12.41 -7.68
CA GLN A 665 1.93 -11.33 -7.01
C GLN A 665 1.08 -10.56 -5.98
N LYS A 666 -0.23 -10.40 -6.24
CA LYS A 666 -1.15 -9.69 -5.33
C LYS A 666 -1.67 -10.55 -4.18
N MET A 667 -1.49 -11.88 -4.26
CA MET A 667 -1.91 -12.78 -3.19
C MET A 667 -1.03 -12.63 -1.93
N SER A 668 0.22 -12.16 -2.08
CA SER A 668 1.16 -11.91 -0.97
C SER A 668 1.43 -13.11 -0.05
N ILE A 669 1.42 -14.33 -0.61
CA ILE A 669 1.66 -15.59 0.12
C ILE A 669 2.93 -16.34 -0.30
N PHE A 670 3.43 -16.12 -1.50
CA PHE A 670 4.60 -16.84 -2.03
C PHE A 670 5.89 -16.18 -1.54
N ASP A 671 6.78 -16.96 -0.93
CA ASP A 671 8.04 -16.48 -0.32
C ASP A 671 7.82 -15.38 0.75
N ALA A 672 6.58 -15.24 1.21
CA ALA A 672 6.20 -14.26 2.21
C ALA A 672 6.41 -14.83 3.61
N ARG A 673 6.99 -14.03 4.52
CA ARG A 673 7.21 -14.46 5.90
C ARG A 673 5.90 -14.48 6.71
N PRO A 674 5.66 -15.51 7.55
CA PRO A 674 4.55 -15.52 8.49
C PRO A 674 4.71 -14.42 9.54
N GLN A 675 3.65 -13.65 9.80
CA GLN A 675 3.63 -12.59 10.83
C GLN A 675 3.20 -13.09 12.22
N HIS A 676 2.56 -14.26 12.28
CA HIS A 676 2.15 -14.90 13.53
C HIS A 676 3.05 -16.10 13.84
N SER A 677 2.47 -17.24 14.27
CA SER A 677 3.23 -18.46 14.55
C SER A 677 3.89 -19.07 13.31
N THR A 678 5.16 -19.45 13.46
CA THR A 678 5.91 -20.31 12.53
C THR A 678 5.69 -21.80 12.81
N PHE A 679 5.02 -22.15 13.91
CA PHE A 679 4.88 -23.52 14.40
C PHE A 679 6.20 -24.27 14.62
N GLY A 680 7.29 -23.54 14.90
CA GLY A 680 8.63 -24.11 15.06
C GLY A 680 9.28 -24.56 13.75
N ILE A 681 8.71 -24.19 12.60
CA ILE A 681 9.27 -24.48 11.28
C ILE A 681 10.47 -23.56 11.06
N VAL A 682 11.64 -24.15 10.80
CA VAL A 682 12.85 -23.41 10.43
C VAL A 682 12.65 -22.78 9.05
N ASP A 683 12.99 -21.50 8.92
CA ASP A 683 12.86 -20.74 7.68
C ASP A 683 11.44 -20.76 7.08
N ALA A 684 10.44 -20.70 7.96
CA ALA A 684 9.02 -20.76 7.59
C ALA A 684 8.63 -19.64 6.60
N MET A 685 7.85 -20.02 5.59
CA MET A 685 7.17 -19.12 4.66
C MET A 685 5.66 -19.36 4.73
N LEU A 686 4.83 -18.39 4.36
CA LEU A 686 3.39 -18.59 4.18
C LEU A 686 3.15 -19.69 3.15
N ILE A 687 3.79 -19.57 1.98
CA ILE A 687 4.05 -20.65 1.02
C ILE A 687 5.51 -20.58 0.61
N ALA A 688 6.26 -21.66 0.83
CA ALA A 688 7.59 -21.88 0.25
C ALA A 688 7.43 -22.70 -1.05
N PRO A 689 7.59 -22.11 -2.25
CA PRO A 689 7.48 -22.83 -3.51
C PRO A 689 8.40 -24.07 -3.54
N GLY A 690 7.85 -25.23 -3.91
CA GLY A 690 8.56 -26.50 -3.94
C GLY A 690 8.68 -27.21 -2.58
N ASP A 691 8.36 -26.56 -1.46
CA ASP A 691 8.56 -27.10 -0.11
C ASP A 691 7.29 -26.97 0.79
N PRO A 692 6.43 -27.99 0.79
CA PRO A 692 5.24 -28.02 1.65
C PRO A 692 5.55 -28.06 3.15
N ALA A 693 6.73 -28.53 3.56
CA ALA A 693 7.10 -28.65 4.96
C ALA A 693 7.50 -27.31 5.57
N ARG A 694 8.09 -26.41 4.76
CA ARG A 694 8.36 -25.01 5.15
C ARG A 694 7.16 -24.06 5.00
N SER A 695 6.02 -24.56 4.54
CA SER A 695 4.83 -23.73 4.23
C SER A 695 3.81 -23.69 5.39
N VAL A 696 3.71 -22.54 6.06
CA VAL A 696 2.79 -22.30 7.19
C VAL A 696 1.33 -22.42 6.77
N LEU A 697 0.94 -21.97 5.57
CA LEU A 697 -0.45 -22.11 5.10
C LEU A 697 -0.88 -23.58 5.09
N HIS A 698 -0.01 -24.47 4.59
CA HIS A 698 -0.25 -25.91 4.62
C HIS A 698 -0.32 -26.43 6.07
N ARG A 699 0.56 -25.96 6.96
CA ARG A 699 0.53 -26.33 8.40
C ARG A 699 -0.78 -25.92 9.08
N ARG A 700 -1.38 -24.78 8.72
CA ARG A 700 -2.64 -24.29 9.30
C ARG A 700 -3.86 -25.12 8.92
N ILE A 701 -3.92 -25.59 7.67
CA ILE A 701 -5.06 -26.42 7.18
C ILE A 701 -4.93 -27.90 7.56
N SER A 702 -3.71 -28.38 7.78
CA SER A 702 -3.39 -29.78 8.12
C SER A 702 -3.41 -30.09 9.62
N ARG A 703 -3.82 -29.13 10.47
CA ARG A 703 -3.91 -29.31 11.92
C ARG A 703 -5.17 -28.70 12.50
N ARG A 704 -5.49 -29.05 13.75
CA ARG A 704 -6.54 -28.39 14.54
C ARG A 704 -5.97 -27.84 15.86
N GLY A 705 -6.62 -26.84 16.43
CA GLY A 705 -6.19 -26.09 17.63
C GLY A 705 -5.67 -24.68 17.32
N GLN A 706 -4.84 -24.12 18.21
CA GLN A 706 -4.34 -22.75 18.05
C GLN A 706 -3.64 -22.52 16.69
N GLY A 707 -4.02 -21.43 16.02
CA GLY A 707 -3.52 -21.04 14.70
C GLY A 707 -4.07 -21.85 13.52
N GLN A 708 -5.09 -22.70 13.70
CA GLN A 708 -5.71 -23.47 12.62
C GLN A 708 -6.41 -22.59 11.57
N MET A 709 -6.62 -23.13 10.37
CA MET A 709 -7.43 -22.51 9.32
C MET A 709 -8.37 -23.57 8.68
N PRO A 710 -9.69 -23.31 8.57
CA PRO A 710 -10.43 -22.17 9.12
C PRO A 710 -10.44 -22.12 10.66
N PRO A 711 -10.54 -20.93 11.29
CA PRO A 711 -10.49 -20.80 12.75
C PRO A 711 -11.75 -21.33 13.46
N LEU A 712 -12.90 -21.36 12.78
CA LEU A 712 -14.19 -21.79 13.33
C LEU A 712 -14.92 -22.76 12.38
N ALA A 713 -15.97 -23.41 12.90
CA ALA A 713 -16.85 -24.35 12.17
C ALA A 713 -16.16 -25.57 11.51
N SER A 714 -14.89 -25.85 11.83
CA SER A 714 -14.21 -27.09 11.47
C SER A 714 -13.39 -27.67 12.63
N ASN A 715 -13.64 -28.93 12.94
CA ASN A 715 -12.97 -29.74 13.95
C ASN A 715 -12.22 -30.95 13.34
N GLN A 716 -12.41 -31.23 12.05
CA GLN A 716 -11.75 -32.32 11.34
C GLN A 716 -10.85 -31.80 10.25
N ILE A 717 -9.66 -32.40 10.10
CA ILE A 717 -8.73 -32.09 9.02
C ILE A 717 -9.33 -32.55 7.69
N ASP A 718 -9.34 -31.65 6.72
CA ASP A 718 -9.59 -31.99 5.32
C ASP A 718 -8.32 -32.57 4.71
N HIS A 719 -8.12 -33.89 4.84
CA HIS A 719 -6.92 -34.55 4.35
C HIS A 719 -6.74 -34.41 2.84
N ALA A 720 -7.83 -34.44 2.07
CA ALA A 720 -7.78 -34.30 0.62
C ALA A 720 -7.41 -32.87 0.19
N GLY A 721 -8.00 -31.86 0.86
CA GLY A 721 -7.66 -30.45 0.66
C GLY A 721 -6.24 -30.11 1.08
N ALA A 722 -5.80 -30.59 2.24
CA ALA A 722 -4.42 -30.41 2.71
C ALA A 722 -3.42 -31.06 1.74
N GLN A 723 -3.69 -32.28 1.26
CA GLN A 723 -2.85 -32.94 0.26
C GLN A 723 -2.85 -32.22 -1.09
N LEU A 724 -4.00 -31.67 -1.53
CA LEU A 724 -4.07 -30.84 -2.74
C LEU A 724 -3.13 -29.64 -2.64
N ILE A 725 -3.17 -28.92 -1.52
CA ILE A 725 -2.30 -27.75 -1.31
C ILE A 725 -0.84 -28.19 -1.20
N ALA A 726 -0.53 -29.30 -0.52
CA ALA A 726 0.83 -29.83 -0.46
C ALA A 726 1.38 -30.18 -1.86
N ASN A 727 0.58 -30.87 -2.68
CA ASN A 727 0.96 -31.22 -4.05
C ASN A 727 1.13 -29.97 -4.93
N TRP A 728 0.21 -29.01 -4.80
CA TRP A 728 0.29 -27.74 -5.53
C TRP A 728 1.59 -26.99 -5.20
N ILE A 729 1.97 -26.91 -3.92
CA ILE A 729 3.23 -26.30 -3.48
C ILE A 729 4.44 -27.07 -4.01
N ALA A 730 4.43 -28.40 -3.90
CA ALA A 730 5.54 -29.26 -4.35
C ALA A 730 5.79 -29.18 -5.87
N MET A 731 4.76 -28.89 -6.68
CA MET A 731 4.87 -28.73 -8.13
C MET A 731 5.41 -27.36 -8.57
N MET A 732 5.55 -26.40 -7.65
CA MET A 732 6.12 -25.10 -7.99
C MET A 732 7.63 -25.21 -8.16
N ALA A 733 8.17 -24.44 -9.10
CA ALA A 733 9.62 -24.25 -9.17
C ALA A 733 10.09 -23.63 -7.84
N PRO A 734 11.10 -24.20 -7.17
CA PRO A 734 11.71 -23.57 -6.01
C PRO A 734 12.15 -22.17 -6.39
N SER A 735 11.73 -21.18 -5.61
CA SER A 735 12.16 -19.79 -5.77
C SER A 735 13.66 -19.64 -5.51
N GLN A 736 14.25 -20.55 -4.73
CA GLN A 736 15.68 -20.62 -4.42
C GLN A 736 16.14 -22.09 -4.30
N SER A 737 17.34 -22.39 -4.79
CA SER A 737 17.86 -23.76 -4.94
C SER A 737 18.67 -24.28 -3.74
N THR A 738 19.11 -23.43 -2.82
CA THR A 738 19.94 -23.83 -1.67
C THR A 738 19.66 -23.00 -0.41
N VAL A 739 19.60 -23.69 0.73
CA VAL A 739 19.63 -23.12 2.09
C VAL A 739 20.97 -23.51 2.68
N ASN A 740 21.88 -22.56 2.88
CA ASN A 740 23.26 -22.78 3.35
C ASN A 740 23.34 -22.66 4.88
N ALA A 741 24.01 -23.58 5.56
CA ALA A 741 24.24 -23.50 7.00
C ALA A 741 25.56 -22.76 7.32
N TRP A 742 25.61 -21.46 7.03
CA TRP A 742 26.80 -20.63 7.19
C TRP A 742 27.34 -20.62 8.63
N GLN A 743 28.67 -20.64 8.78
CA GLN A 743 29.39 -20.51 10.05
C GLN A 743 30.42 -19.37 9.96
N ILE A 744 30.82 -18.80 11.10
CA ILE A 744 31.78 -17.68 11.12
C ILE A 744 33.12 -18.05 10.45
N GLY A 745 33.54 -19.31 10.58
CA GLY A 745 34.75 -19.85 9.96
C GLY A 745 34.78 -19.70 8.43
N ASP A 746 33.62 -19.74 7.77
CA ASP A 746 33.48 -19.62 6.32
C ASP A 746 33.88 -18.24 5.79
N PHE A 747 33.97 -17.22 6.66
CA PHE A 747 34.22 -15.81 6.32
C PHE A 747 35.56 -15.29 6.84
N THR A 748 36.39 -16.14 7.46
CA THR A 748 37.66 -15.72 8.08
C THR A 748 38.59 -14.97 7.12
N ALA A 749 38.64 -15.36 5.83
CA ALA A 749 39.44 -14.68 4.82
C ALA A 749 38.84 -13.33 4.38
N ASP A 750 37.51 -13.20 4.44
CA ASP A 750 36.77 -12.01 4.02
C ASP A 750 36.83 -10.90 5.09
N LEU A 751 36.99 -11.27 6.37
CA LEU A 751 37.00 -10.35 7.52
C LEU A 751 38.38 -9.76 7.89
N LYS A 752 39.47 -10.12 7.19
CA LYS A 752 40.80 -9.55 7.46
C LYS A 752 40.87 -8.06 7.12
N ASP A 753 41.79 -7.33 7.75
CA ASP A 753 42.02 -5.87 7.62
C ASP A 753 41.78 -5.40 6.17
N ASN A 754 40.82 -4.48 6.00
CA ASN A 754 40.19 -4.01 4.75
C ASN A 754 38.82 -4.62 4.37
N PHE A 755 38.04 -5.14 5.33
CA PHE A 755 36.61 -5.41 5.10
C PHE A 755 35.91 -4.13 4.62
N GLY A 756 35.37 -4.14 3.39
CA GLY A 756 34.75 -2.97 2.74
C GLY A 756 35.57 -2.33 1.60
N ALA A 757 36.83 -2.70 1.40
CA ALA A 757 37.69 -2.15 0.32
C ALA A 757 37.60 -2.91 -1.02
N LYS A 758 36.87 -4.02 -1.09
CA LYS A 758 36.79 -4.92 -2.27
C LYS A 758 35.34 -5.13 -2.68
N ASP A 759 34.99 -4.83 -3.94
CA ASP A 759 33.78 -5.25 -4.66
C ASP A 759 32.56 -5.61 -3.76
N ARG A 760 32.07 -4.64 -2.96
CA ARG A 760 30.82 -4.77 -2.18
C ARG A 760 29.78 -3.81 -2.69
N SER A 761 28.53 -4.26 -2.71
CA SER A 761 27.40 -3.48 -3.23
C SER A 761 26.45 -3.09 -2.11
N PHE A 762 26.29 -1.78 -1.90
CA PHE A 762 25.32 -1.25 -0.95
C PHE A 762 23.89 -1.64 -1.32
N LEU A 763 23.55 -1.62 -2.62
CA LEU A 763 22.22 -2.01 -3.10
C LEU A 763 21.96 -3.50 -2.91
N SER A 764 22.96 -4.35 -3.17
CA SER A 764 22.86 -5.80 -2.93
C SER A 764 22.63 -6.08 -1.43
N GLY A 765 23.38 -5.40 -0.55
CA GLY A 765 23.24 -5.53 0.89
C GLY A 765 21.89 -5.02 1.41
N LYS A 766 21.42 -3.88 0.90
CA LYS A 766 20.08 -3.35 1.18
C LYS A 766 18.99 -4.33 0.74
N GLN A 767 19.15 -4.94 -0.44
CA GLN A 767 18.22 -5.94 -0.92
C GLN A 767 18.27 -7.21 -0.06
N ALA A 768 19.45 -7.64 0.38
CA ALA A 768 19.62 -8.74 1.30
C ALA A 768 18.97 -8.45 2.67
N PHE A 769 19.06 -7.22 3.18
CA PHE A 769 18.40 -6.77 4.42
C PHE A 769 16.87 -6.83 4.32
N ARG A 770 16.32 -6.58 3.11
CA ARG A 770 14.89 -6.73 2.82
C ARG A 770 14.48 -8.19 2.65
N ASN A 771 15.25 -8.96 1.87
CA ASN A 771 14.99 -10.37 1.58
C ASN A 771 15.05 -11.26 2.82
N THR A 772 15.95 -10.93 3.75
CA THR A 772 16.07 -11.62 5.04
C THR A 772 14.94 -11.24 6.01
N GLY A 773 14.15 -10.20 5.71
CA GLY A 773 13.08 -9.71 6.57
C GLY A 773 13.55 -8.78 7.68
N CYS A 774 14.86 -8.52 7.81
CA CYS A 774 15.40 -7.62 8.83
C CYS A 774 14.76 -6.23 8.78
N VAL A 775 14.45 -5.73 7.57
CA VAL A 775 13.75 -4.45 7.35
C VAL A 775 12.38 -4.36 8.00
N GLN A 776 11.71 -5.48 8.31
CA GLN A 776 10.39 -5.46 8.95
C GLN A 776 10.47 -5.09 10.42
N CYS A 777 11.58 -5.42 11.07
CA CYS A 777 11.80 -5.14 12.48
C CYS A 777 12.72 -3.95 12.67
N HIS A 778 13.83 -3.90 11.96
CA HIS A 778 14.90 -2.93 12.16
C HIS A 778 14.84 -1.77 11.17
N ARG A 779 15.25 -0.60 11.65
CA ARG A 779 15.55 0.57 10.83
C ARG A 779 17.04 0.60 10.49
N PHE A 780 17.38 1.07 9.31
CA PHE A 780 18.76 1.42 8.93
C PHE A 780 18.76 2.55 7.91
N ALA A 781 19.59 3.58 8.13
CA ALA A 781 19.69 4.77 7.30
C ALA A 781 18.32 5.45 7.03
N GLY A 782 17.45 5.45 8.04
CA GLY A 782 16.10 6.03 7.98
C GLY A 782 15.04 5.15 7.30
N GLU A 783 15.36 3.91 6.91
CA GLU A 783 14.41 2.98 6.27
C GLU A 783 14.23 1.69 7.09
N GLY A 784 12.98 1.22 7.21
CA GLY A 784 12.65 -0.06 7.86
C GLY A 784 11.59 0.07 8.96
N GLY A 785 11.35 -1.02 9.69
CA GLY A 785 10.42 -1.10 10.81
C GLY A 785 11.01 -0.51 12.10
N SER A 786 10.17 -0.35 13.11
CA SER A 786 10.56 0.18 14.43
C SER A 786 10.41 -0.83 15.57
N VAL A 787 10.20 -2.10 15.26
CA VAL A 787 10.01 -3.17 16.27
C VAL A 787 11.35 -3.52 16.94
N GLY A 788 12.42 -3.58 16.17
CA GLY A 788 13.79 -3.79 16.62
C GLY A 788 14.59 -2.48 16.61
N PRO A 789 15.78 -2.44 17.24
CA PRO A 789 16.61 -1.24 17.30
C PRO A 789 16.97 -0.72 15.91
N ASP A 790 17.13 0.60 15.80
CA ASP A 790 17.76 1.22 14.64
C ASP A 790 19.23 0.80 14.59
N LEU A 791 19.62 0.15 13.49
CA LEU A 791 20.96 -0.38 13.27
C LEU A 791 21.89 0.67 12.64
N THR A 792 21.41 1.88 12.39
CA THR A 792 22.24 2.97 11.86
C THR A 792 23.37 3.30 12.84
N GLY A 793 24.61 3.31 12.34
CA GLY A 793 25.80 3.59 13.17
C GLY A 793 26.29 2.42 14.01
N LEU A 794 25.76 1.21 13.80
CA LEU A 794 26.21 -0.02 14.47
C LEU A 794 27.72 -0.24 14.37
N ALA A 795 28.31 0.14 13.22
CA ALA A 795 29.74 0.07 12.95
C ALA A 795 30.62 0.88 13.90
N ARG A 796 30.07 1.93 14.54
CA ARG A 796 30.79 2.73 15.55
C ARG A 796 30.99 1.96 16.85
N GLN A 797 30.19 0.92 17.08
CA GLN A 797 30.13 0.17 18.33
C GLN A 797 30.58 -1.28 18.18
N ARG A 798 30.53 -1.85 16.97
CA ARG A 798 30.76 -3.27 16.71
C ARG A 798 31.65 -3.48 15.49
N SER A 799 32.54 -4.47 15.60
CA SER A 799 33.37 -4.94 14.49
C SER A 799 32.55 -5.70 13.43
N PRO A 800 33.02 -5.77 12.17
CA PRO A 800 32.39 -6.62 11.15
C PRO A 800 32.19 -8.07 11.59
N HIS A 801 33.11 -8.61 12.41
CA HIS A 801 33.01 -9.95 12.96
C HIS A 801 31.79 -10.10 13.90
N GLU A 802 31.66 -9.21 14.88
CA GLU A 802 30.53 -9.23 15.84
C GLU A 802 29.18 -9.03 15.13
N ILE A 803 29.15 -8.16 14.12
CA ILE A 803 27.94 -7.94 13.32
C ILE A 803 27.60 -9.22 12.53
N LEU A 804 28.57 -9.86 11.89
CA LEU A 804 28.33 -11.11 11.15
C LEU A 804 27.85 -12.25 12.05
N GLU A 805 28.45 -12.38 13.23
CA GLU A 805 28.02 -13.37 14.23
C GLU A 805 26.55 -13.14 14.63
N SER A 806 26.16 -11.89 14.85
CA SER A 806 24.75 -11.51 15.11
C SER A 806 23.81 -11.83 13.95
N ILE A 807 24.29 -11.73 12.71
CA ILE A 807 23.50 -12.03 11.51
C ILE A 807 23.30 -13.55 11.36
N LEU A 808 24.34 -14.34 11.64
CA LEU A 808 24.34 -15.80 11.53
C LEU A 808 23.56 -16.47 12.68
N ASP A 809 23.72 -15.96 13.91
CA ASP A 809 23.00 -16.40 15.10
C ASP A 809 22.38 -15.20 15.85
N PRO A 810 21.17 -14.76 15.45
CA PRO A 810 20.47 -13.64 16.10
C PRO A 810 20.11 -13.88 17.57
N SER A 811 20.23 -15.12 18.06
CA SER A 811 19.93 -15.50 19.44
C SER A 811 21.18 -15.65 20.31
N ALA A 812 22.37 -15.53 19.72
CA ALA A 812 23.62 -15.46 20.48
C ALA A 812 23.58 -14.24 21.40
N LYS A 813 23.72 -14.48 22.71
CA LYS A 813 23.83 -13.41 23.70
C LYS A 813 25.11 -12.61 23.44
N ILE A 814 24.99 -11.46 22.80
CA ILE A 814 26.00 -10.41 22.93
C ILE A 814 25.78 -9.77 24.30
N THR A 815 26.69 -10.01 25.22
CA THR A 815 26.64 -9.42 26.56
C THR A 815 26.79 -7.91 26.47
N ASP A 816 25.66 -7.21 26.43
CA ASP A 816 25.56 -5.78 26.61
C ASP A 816 24.57 -5.50 27.76
N PRO A 817 25.02 -4.89 28.87
CA PRO A 817 24.17 -4.62 30.05
C PRO A 817 22.91 -3.80 29.74
N LYS A 818 22.89 -3.02 28.65
CA LYS A 818 21.74 -2.18 28.26
C LYS A 818 20.54 -2.95 27.71
N PHE A 819 20.70 -4.21 27.31
CA PHE A 819 19.64 -5.01 26.67
C PHE A 819 19.21 -6.24 27.49
N THR A 820 19.57 -6.26 28.79
CA THR A 820 19.25 -7.38 29.67
C THR A 820 17.79 -7.30 30.16
N ILE A 821 16.94 -8.21 29.68
CA ILE A 821 15.54 -8.35 30.14
C ILE A 821 15.52 -8.97 31.55
N PRO A 822 14.73 -8.46 32.52
CA PRO A 822 14.57 -9.07 33.83
C PRO A 822 14.01 -10.51 33.76
N ALA A 823 14.49 -11.38 34.64
CA ALA A 823 14.20 -12.83 34.65
C ALA A 823 12.72 -13.23 34.90
N SER A 824 11.80 -12.28 35.06
CA SER A 824 10.37 -12.53 35.34
C SER A 824 9.49 -12.61 34.09
N VAL A 825 10.05 -12.43 32.89
CA VAL A 825 9.34 -12.60 31.61
C VAL A 825 9.59 -14.04 31.12
N PRO A 826 8.55 -14.87 30.87
CA PRO A 826 8.76 -16.19 30.27
C PRO A 826 9.49 -16.01 28.93
N PRO A 827 10.43 -16.89 28.57
CA PRO A 827 11.25 -16.72 27.37
C PRO A 827 10.34 -16.66 26.14
N VAL A 828 10.19 -15.45 25.59
CA VAL A 828 9.52 -15.21 24.31
C VAL A 828 10.39 -15.82 23.22
N SER A 829 9.74 -16.45 22.24
CA SER A 829 10.33 -17.26 21.19
C SER A 829 11.66 -16.71 20.63
N VAL A 830 12.69 -17.54 20.71
CA VAL A 830 13.95 -17.47 19.98
C VAL A 830 13.66 -17.10 18.52
N MET A 831 14.27 -16.02 18.00
CA MET A 831 14.26 -15.71 16.56
C MET A 831 14.74 -16.95 15.81
N PRO A 832 14.04 -17.42 14.76
CA PRO A 832 14.42 -18.68 14.12
C PRO A 832 15.82 -18.56 13.53
N SER A 833 16.73 -19.39 14.03
CA SER A 833 18.05 -19.63 13.44
C SER A 833 17.90 -19.90 11.94
N GLY A 834 18.73 -19.27 11.12
CA GLY A 834 18.79 -19.50 9.67
C GLY A 834 18.08 -18.48 8.77
N MET A 835 17.70 -17.30 9.28
CA MET A 835 17.14 -16.20 8.47
C MET A 835 17.96 -15.83 7.22
N VAL A 836 19.28 -15.99 7.30
CA VAL A 836 20.22 -15.63 6.23
C VAL A 836 20.73 -16.82 5.43
N ASN A 837 20.26 -18.03 5.73
CA ASN A 837 20.68 -19.25 5.05
C ASN A 837 20.25 -19.27 3.57
N VAL A 838 19.26 -18.43 3.22
CA VAL A 838 18.79 -18.16 1.86
C VAL A 838 19.75 -17.27 1.05
N LEU A 839 20.73 -16.63 1.68
CA LEU A 839 21.69 -15.78 0.99
C LEU A 839 22.90 -16.59 0.54
N GLU A 840 23.34 -16.37 -0.69
CA GLU A 840 24.68 -16.76 -1.12
C GLU A 840 25.74 -15.96 -0.36
N LYS A 841 26.96 -16.51 -0.27
CA LYS A 841 28.07 -15.91 0.48
C LYS A 841 28.29 -14.42 0.14
N GLY A 842 28.23 -14.08 -1.15
CA GLY A 842 28.39 -12.69 -1.62
C GLY A 842 27.30 -11.76 -1.12
N ALA A 843 26.03 -12.17 -1.18
CA ALA A 843 24.90 -11.38 -0.69
C ALA A 843 24.94 -11.21 0.84
N LEU A 844 25.44 -12.21 1.58
CA LEU A 844 25.64 -12.09 3.02
C LEU A 844 26.77 -11.10 3.37
N LEU A 845 27.86 -11.11 2.60
CA LEU A 845 28.95 -10.15 2.75
C LEU A 845 28.51 -8.73 2.36
N ASP A 846 27.64 -8.59 1.37
CA ASP A 846 27.03 -7.31 1.02
C ASP A 846 26.05 -6.83 2.12
N LEU A 847 25.28 -7.73 2.74
CA LEU A 847 24.44 -7.41 3.91
C LEU A 847 25.28 -6.92 5.09
N LEU A 848 26.38 -7.63 5.38
CA LEU A 848 27.33 -7.21 6.40
C LEU A 848 27.94 -5.85 6.06
N TYR A 849 28.34 -5.64 4.80
CA TYR A 849 28.83 -4.34 4.34
C TYR A 849 27.77 -3.24 4.51
N TYR A 850 26.51 -3.51 4.19
CA TYR A 850 25.40 -2.57 4.38
C TYR A 850 25.24 -2.18 5.85
N LEU A 851 25.23 -3.15 6.77
CA LEU A 851 25.05 -2.91 8.21
C LEU A 851 26.29 -2.37 8.92
N TRP A 852 27.49 -2.65 8.40
CA TRP A 852 28.74 -2.08 8.88
C TRP A 852 28.94 -0.63 8.42
N ARG A 853 27.99 -0.02 7.72
CA ARG A 853 28.06 1.40 7.40
C ARG A 853 27.37 2.26 8.43
N ASP A 854 27.84 3.50 8.52
CA ASP A 854 27.30 4.52 9.40
C ASP A 854 26.06 5.24 8.82
N GLY A 855 25.51 4.71 7.72
CA GLY A 855 24.41 5.32 6.97
C GLY A 855 24.56 5.12 5.46
N ARG A 856 24.05 6.08 4.69
CA ARG A 856 24.14 6.07 3.22
C ARG A 856 25.58 6.28 2.75
N PRO A 857 25.91 5.91 1.50
CA PRO A 857 27.22 6.23 0.93
C PRO A 857 27.44 7.74 0.83
N ARG A 858 28.63 8.16 1.22
CA ARG A 858 29.05 9.56 1.35
C ARG A 858 29.85 9.97 0.13
N VAL A 859 29.56 11.11 -0.47
CA VAL A 859 30.30 11.61 -1.65
C VAL A 859 30.91 12.97 -1.42
N ALA A 860 32.12 13.19 -1.95
CA ALA A 860 32.73 14.50 -2.03
C ALA A 860 32.46 15.11 -3.41
N ALA A 861 32.03 16.38 -3.44
CA ALA A 861 31.95 17.15 -4.67
C ALA A 861 33.21 18.02 -4.83
N ILE A 862 33.87 17.91 -5.98
CA ILE A 862 35.06 18.70 -6.34
C ILE A 862 34.67 19.55 -7.54
N VAL A 863 34.47 20.85 -7.33
CA VAL A 863 33.88 21.73 -8.35
C VAL A 863 34.75 22.95 -8.66
N THR A 864 34.67 23.45 -9.89
CA THR A 864 35.40 24.67 -10.26
C THR A 864 34.74 25.95 -9.73
N GLU A 865 33.41 26.06 -9.84
CA GLU A 865 32.59 27.10 -9.19
C GLU A 865 31.18 26.55 -8.95
N TYR A 866 30.42 27.17 -8.04
CA TYR A 866 29.06 26.74 -7.71
C TYR A 866 28.11 27.95 -7.62
N ARG A 867 27.29 28.12 -8.65
CA ARG A 867 26.26 29.18 -8.73
C ARG A 867 24.96 28.65 -9.34
N HIS A 868 23.89 29.42 -9.22
CA HIS A 868 22.59 29.06 -9.80
C HIS A 868 22.70 28.69 -11.30
N ASN A 869 22.10 27.56 -11.69
CA ASN A 869 22.13 26.94 -13.02
C ASN A 869 23.53 26.57 -13.56
N SER A 870 24.57 26.57 -12.71
CA SER A 870 25.81 25.87 -13.05
C SER A 870 25.61 24.36 -13.04
N HIS A 871 26.49 23.62 -13.70
CA HIS A 871 26.50 22.15 -13.62
C HIS A 871 26.63 21.63 -12.19
N ALA A 872 27.43 22.31 -11.33
CA ALA A 872 27.53 21.97 -9.91
C ALA A 872 26.16 22.10 -9.22
N ASP A 873 25.41 23.18 -9.47
CA ASP A 873 24.07 23.35 -8.93
C ASP A 873 23.07 22.31 -9.45
N ILE A 874 23.01 22.10 -10.77
CA ILE A 874 22.03 21.17 -11.32
C ILE A 874 22.35 19.72 -10.96
N ILE A 875 23.61 19.34 -10.71
CA ILE A 875 23.94 17.95 -10.38
C ILE A 875 24.03 17.73 -8.86
N VAL A 876 24.79 18.55 -8.14
CA VAL A 876 25.11 18.32 -6.71
C VAL A 876 23.94 18.73 -5.80
N SER A 877 23.20 19.80 -6.11
CA SER A 877 22.06 20.24 -5.28
C SER A 877 20.97 19.17 -5.16
N ARG A 878 20.90 18.21 -6.09
CA ARG A 878 19.97 17.06 -6.04
C ARG A 878 20.28 16.07 -4.93
N LEU A 879 21.53 16.03 -4.45
CA LEU A 879 21.91 15.24 -3.27
C LEU A 879 21.39 15.86 -1.98
N LEU A 880 21.34 17.20 -1.94
CA LEU A 880 20.93 17.98 -0.78
C LEU A 880 19.41 18.12 -0.67
N GLN A 881 18.75 18.25 -1.81
CA GLN A 881 17.31 18.46 -1.91
C GLN A 881 16.64 17.17 -2.42
N THR A 882 16.14 17.21 -3.66
CA THR A 882 15.48 16.11 -4.35
C THR A 882 15.83 16.17 -5.84
N ASP A 883 15.49 15.12 -6.58
CA ASP A 883 15.67 15.06 -8.05
C ASP A 883 14.98 16.19 -8.84
N THR A 884 14.03 16.90 -8.21
CA THR A 884 13.31 18.07 -8.71
C THR A 884 13.86 19.42 -8.24
N LEU A 885 14.89 19.46 -7.38
CA LEU A 885 15.47 20.69 -6.81
C LEU A 885 14.46 21.62 -6.11
N ASP A 886 13.45 21.06 -5.46
CA ASP A 886 12.42 21.82 -4.72
C ASP A 886 12.05 21.20 -3.37
N GLY A 887 12.77 20.15 -2.95
CA GLY A 887 12.51 19.41 -1.72
C GLY A 887 11.30 18.47 -1.77
N LYS A 888 10.56 18.42 -2.88
CA LYS A 888 9.31 17.63 -3.01
C LYS A 888 9.47 16.33 -3.79
N GLY A 889 10.56 16.17 -4.52
CA GLY A 889 10.87 14.99 -5.33
C GLY A 889 11.48 13.82 -4.55
N LYS A 890 12.10 12.89 -5.26
CA LYS A 890 12.81 11.76 -4.66
C LYS A 890 14.16 12.24 -4.10
N LYS A 891 14.45 11.89 -2.84
CA LYS A 891 15.78 12.11 -2.26
C LYS A 891 16.82 11.16 -2.85
N SER A 892 18.06 11.65 -2.98
CA SER A 892 19.18 10.80 -3.37
C SER A 892 19.46 9.72 -2.31
N PRO A 893 19.84 8.49 -2.71
CA PRO A 893 20.39 7.48 -1.83
C PRO A 893 21.85 7.76 -1.40
N LEU A 894 22.45 8.86 -1.84
CA LEU A 894 23.79 9.32 -1.45
C LEU A 894 23.70 10.57 -0.59
N ASP A 895 24.68 10.75 0.30
CA ASP A 895 24.82 11.97 1.12
C ASP A 895 26.03 12.80 0.62
N LEU A 896 25.84 14.10 0.43
CA LEU A 896 26.96 15.01 0.20
C LEU A 896 27.74 15.19 1.51
N ALA A 897 28.97 14.71 1.55
CA ALA A 897 29.79 14.70 2.74
C ALA A 897 30.66 15.96 2.88
N SER A 898 31.08 16.52 1.75
CA SER A 898 31.97 17.67 1.66
C SER A 898 31.99 18.26 0.26
N LEU A 899 32.48 19.49 0.19
CA LEU A 899 32.67 20.22 -1.06
C LEU A 899 34.07 20.85 -1.12
N TYR A 900 34.68 20.84 -2.29
CA TYR A 900 35.77 21.75 -2.67
C TYR A 900 35.30 22.66 -3.80
N THR A 901 35.57 23.95 -3.69
CA THR A 901 35.31 24.94 -4.76
C THR A 901 36.62 25.64 -5.13
N ASP A 902 37.00 25.61 -6.40
CA ASP A 902 38.25 26.23 -6.86
C ASP A 902 38.17 27.76 -6.96
N GLN A 903 37.04 28.26 -7.46
CA GLN A 903 36.73 29.68 -7.60
C GLN A 903 35.43 30.01 -6.88
N ILE A 904 35.34 31.23 -6.35
CA ILE A 904 34.17 31.74 -5.65
C ILE A 904 33.66 32.94 -6.45
N PRO A 905 32.64 32.76 -7.30
CA PRO A 905 32.06 33.88 -8.05
C PRO A 905 31.21 34.78 -7.14
N GLU A 906 30.91 35.99 -7.59
CA GLU A 906 30.07 36.95 -6.82
C GLU A 906 28.68 36.40 -6.49
N ASN A 907 28.15 35.49 -7.32
CA ASN A 907 26.87 34.82 -7.15
C ASN A 907 27.01 33.35 -6.68
N ASP A 908 28.02 33.06 -5.86
CA ASP A 908 28.21 31.73 -5.28
C ASP A 908 27.01 31.30 -4.43
N THR A 909 26.53 30.08 -4.64
CA THR A 909 25.42 29.49 -3.88
C THR A 909 25.87 28.39 -2.91
N SER A 910 27.13 27.95 -3.01
CA SER A 910 27.59 26.80 -2.21
C SER A 910 27.70 27.08 -0.72
N ARG A 911 28.08 28.30 -0.33
CA ARG A 911 28.22 28.65 1.10
C ARG A 911 26.86 28.68 1.79
N GLN A 912 25.86 29.24 1.13
CA GLN A 912 24.48 29.22 1.59
C GLN A 912 23.98 27.76 1.73
N LEU A 913 24.16 26.94 0.70
CA LEU A 913 23.76 25.52 0.76
C LEU A 913 24.51 24.74 1.86
N SER A 914 25.78 25.07 2.10
CA SER A 914 26.60 24.48 3.17
C SER A 914 26.04 24.80 4.55
N GLU A 915 25.61 26.04 4.78
CA GLU A 915 24.95 26.46 6.02
C GLU A 915 23.56 25.82 6.17
N GLU A 916 22.75 25.79 5.11
CA GLU A 916 21.39 25.23 5.12
C GLU A 916 21.37 23.70 5.32
N HIS A 917 22.33 22.98 4.74
CA HIS A 917 22.33 21.51 4.71
C HIS A 917 23.45 20.87 5.56
N GLY A 918 24.33 21.66 6.18
CA GLY A 918 25.28 21.18 7.18
C GLY A 918 26.44 20.34 6.64
N PHE A 919 26.98 20.65 5.47
CA PHE A 919 28.19 20.00 4.93
C PHE A 919 29.39 20.95 4.90
N PRO A 920 30.61 20.51 5.22
CA PRO A 920 31.81 21.36 5.20
C PRO A 920 32.31 21.65 3.78
N ILE A 921 32.79 22.88 3.57
CA ILE A 921 33.58 23.26 2.39
C ILE A 921 35.06 23.32 2.78
N TYR A 922 35.91 22.57 2.10
CA TYR A 922 37.35 22.52 2.38
C TYR A 922 38.16 23.37 1.40
N PRO A 923 39.30 23.94 1.85
CA PRO A 923 40.19 24.73 1.00
C PRO A 923 41.07 23.88 0.09
N THR A 924 41.06 22.55 0.24
CA THR A 924 41.85 21.60 -0.55
C THR A 924 41.03 20.38 -0.91
N ILE A 925 41.34 19.74 -2.04
CA ILE A 925 40.72 18.47 -2.45
C ILE A 925 41.01 17.38 -1.42
N ALA A 926 42.23 17.33 -0.88
CA ALA A 926 42.60 16.39 0.18
C ALA A 926 41.68 16.53 1.41
N GLY A 927 41.48 17.76 1.91
CA GLY A 927 40.58 17.99 3.05
C GLY A 927 39.14 17.55 2.77
N ALA A 928 38.62 17.79 1.56
CA ALA A 928 37.29 17.33 1.17
C ALA A 928 37.18 15.80 1.15
N LEU A 929 38.22 15.09 0.69
CA LEU A 929 38.21 13.62 0.65
C LEU A 929 38.49 12.96 2.01
N GLU A 930 39.27 13.60 2.86
CA GLU A 930 39.73 13.06 4.16
C GLU A 930 38.78 13.41 5.32
N LEU A 931 37.97 14.47 5.20
CA LEU A 931 37.03 14.93 6.23
C LEU A 931 37.66 15.16 7.62
N GLY A 932 38.92 15.60 7.64
CA GLY A 932 39.69 15.81 8.88
C GLY A 932 40.25 14.52 9.51
N THR A 933 40.17 13.39 8.80
CA THR A 933 40.82 12.12 9.18
C THR A 933 42.18 11.96 8.48
N ASP A 934 42.99 10.97 8.88
CA ASP A 934 44.30 10.73 8.27
C ASP A 934 44.26 9.95 6.93
N GLY A 935 43.06 9.70 6.37
CA GLY A 935 42.88 8.97 5.12
C GLY A 935 41.51 9.19 4.45
N LEU A 936 41.25 8.50 3.34
CA LEU A 936 40.03 8.65 2.55
C LEU A 936 38.76 8.30 3.34
N ALA A 937 37.86 9.28 3.53
CA ALA A 937 36.66 9.18 4.38
C ALA A 937 35.32 9.23 3.61
N VAL A 938 35.37 9.28 2.27
CA VAL A 938 34.19 9.22 1.39
C VAL A 938 34.11 7.90 0.62
N ASP A 939 33.00 7.68 -0.08
CA ASP A 939 32.67 6.48 -0.87
C ASP A 939 32.50 6.75 -2.36
N GLY A 940 32.59 8.02 -2.77
CA GLY A 940 32.58 8.43 -4.17
C GLY A 940 33.01 9.87 -4.34
N VAL A 941 33.46 10.21 -5.54
CA VAL A 941 33.89 11.58 -5.90
C VAL A 941 33.12 12.05 -7.13
N MET A 942 32.56 13.25 -7.05
CA MET A 942 31.92 13.94 -8.17
C MET A 942 32.79 15.11 -8.59
N LEU A 943 33.51 14.98 -9.71
CA LEU A 943 34.38 16.00 -10.26
C LEU A 943 33.62 16.78 -11.34
N ILE A 944 33.25 18.03 -11.02
CA ILE A 944 32.45 18.90 -11.91
C ILE A 944 33.25 20.16 -12.24
N ALA A 945 33.93 20.12 -13.38
CA ALA A 945 34.84 21.19 -13.82
C ALA A 945 34.43 21.75 -15.18
N GLU A 946 33.36 22.55 -15.19
CA GLU A 946 32.67 22.99 -16.42
C GLU A 946 32.38 24.50 -16.50
N HIS A 947 32.72 25.25 -15.44
CA HIS A 947 32.52 26.70 -15.37
C HIS A 947 33.68 27.38 -14.66
N GLY A 948 33.69 28.72 -14.67
CA GLY A 948 34.73 29.56 -14.06
C GLY A 948 35.63 30.23 -15.11
N LYS A 949 36.57 31.04 -14.61
CA LYS A 949 37.53 31.76 -15.46
C LYS A 949 38.81 30.95 -15.59
N TYR A 950 38.99 30.32 -16.75
CA TYR A 950 40.18 29.53 -17.08
C TYR A 950 40.76 29.93 -18.44
N PRO A 951 42.05 29.66 -18.70
CA PRO A 951 42.69 29.96 -19.98
C PRO A 951 42.00 29.28 -21.16
N LYS A 952 42.15 29.87 -22.35
CA LYS A 952 41.82 29.22 -23.62
C LYS A 952 43.03 28.48 -24.16
N SER A 953 42.79 27.30 -24.74
CA SER A 953 43.81 26.52 -25.44
C SER A 953 44.18 27.19 -26.77
N ALA A 954 45.19 26.64 -27.43
CA ALA A 954 45.57 27.08 -28.77
C ALA A 954 44.52 26.77 -29.85
N THR A 955 43.56 25.89 -29.58
CA THR A 955 42.41 25.50 -30.43
C THR A 955 41.11 26.20 -30.01
N GLY A 956 41.16 27.06 -28.97
CA GLY A 956 40.05 27.92 -28.56
C GLY A 956 39.09 27.31 -27.51
N ASN A 957 39.27 26.04 -27.13
CA ASN A 957 38.55 25.42 -26.02
C ASN A 957 39.03 25.95 -24.67
N THR A 958 38.19 25.79 -23.63
CA THR A 958 38.55 26.20 -22.27
C THR A 958 39.37 25.11 -21.58
N VAL A 959 40.52 25.47 -21.00
CA VAL A 959 41.40 24.53 -20.29
C VAL A 959 40.98 24.43 -18.83
N TYR A 960 40.01 23.57 -18.54
CA TYR A 960 39.55 23.32 -17.16
C TYR A 960 40.59 22.52 -16.36
N PRO A 961 40.68 22.68 -15.03
CA PRO A 961 41.73 22.08 -14.20
C PRO A 961 41.53 20.58 -13.92
N LYS A 962 40.92 19.82 -14.85
CA LYS A 962 40.57 18.40 -14.68
C LYS A 962 41.80 17.54 -14.39
N ARG A 963 42.92 17.80 -15.08
CA ARG A 963 44.20 17.14 -14.85
C ARG A 963 44.70 17.33 -13.41
N ARG A 964 44.76 18.58 -12.96
CA ARG A 964 45.21 18.93 -11.59
C ARG A 964 44.31 18.28 -10.54
N PHE A 965 42.99 18.44 -10.68
CA PHE A 965 42.03 17.86 -9.73
C PHE A 965 42.18 16.34 -9.63
N TRP A 966 42.36 15.66 -10.76
CA TRP A 966 42.57 14.23 -10.80
C TRP A 966 43.86 13.82 -10.07
N GLU A 967 44.99 14.51 -10.32
CA GLU A 967 46.25 14.22 -9.64
C GLU A 967 46.17 14.41 -8.11
N GLU A 968 45.46 15.45 -7.65
CA GLU A 968 45.19 15.67 -6.22
C GLU A 968 44.32 14.54 -5.62
N ILE A 969 43.30 14.06 -6.34
CA ILE A 969 42.50 12.89 -5.93
C ILE A 969 43.37 11.62 -5.85
N LEU A 970 44.21 11.36 -6.87
CA LEU A 970 45.11 10.21 -6.90
C LEU A 970 46.11 10.23 -5.75
N ALA A 971 46.59 11.40 -5.34
CA ALA A 971 47.49 11.53 -4.20
C ALA A 971 46.85 11.02 -2.91
N VAL A 972 45.57 11.36 -2.66
CA VAL A 972 44.81 10.86 -1.49
C VAL A 972 44.58 9.35 -1.59
N PHE A 973 44.21 8.84 -2.77
CA PHE A 973 43.98 7.41 -2.96
C PHE A 973 45.24 6.59 -2.71
N LYS A 974 46.39 7.04 -3.22
CA LYS A 974 47.69 6.39 -2.99
C LYS A 974 48.10 6.44 -1.52
N LYS A 975 47.91 7.59 -0.86
CA LYS A 975 48.21 7.76 0.57
C LYS A 975 47.36 6.82 1.44
N SER A 976 46.09 6.62 1.06
CA SER A 976 45.12 5.85 1.85
C SER A 976 45.10 4.35 1.54
N ASP A 977 45.83 3.89 0.51
CA ASP A 977 45.70 2.54 -0.07
C ASP A 977 44.23 2.14 -0.34
N ARG A 978 43.42 3.13 -0.75
CA ARG A 978 41.98 3.00 -0.97
C ARG A 978 41.52 3.94 -2.08
N GLN A 979 40.71 3.41 -2.98
CA GLN A 979 40.07 4.15 -4.05
C GLN A 979 38.55 3.98 -4.01
N VAL A 980 37.84 4.96 -4.56
CA VAL A 980 36.38 4.98 -4.68
C VAL A 980 35.96 5.36 -6.09
N PRO A 981 34.71 5.08 -6.50
CA PRO A 981 34.21 5.52 -7.80
C PRO A 981 34.33 7.03 -8.01
N VAL A 982 34.73 7.43 -9.21
CA VAL A 982 34.87 8.83 -9.60
C VAL A 982 33.99 9.11 -10.83
N PHE A 983 33.15 10.13 -10.73
CA PHE A 983 32.42 10.68 -11.87
C PHE A 983 33.08 11.98 -12.35
N ILE A 984 33.26 12.14 -13.66
CA ILE A 984 33.72 13.38 -14.29
C ILE A 984 32.61 13.92 -15.19
N ASP A 985 32.16 15.14 -14.90
CA ASP A 985 31.15 15.81 -15.72
C ASP A 985 31.70 16.21 -17.11
N LYS A 986 30.91 15.91 -18.15
CA LYS A 986 31.23 16.04 -19.57
C LYS A 986 32.50 15.30 -20.03
N HIS A 987 33.40 15.97 -20.76
CA HIS A 987 34.60 15.37 -21.35
C HIS A 987 35.57 14.95 -20.24
N VAL A 988 36.39 13.92 -20.49
CA VAL A 988 37.38 13.47 -19.51
C VAL A 988 38.41 14.56 -19.23
N ALA A 989 38.92 15.19 -20.30
CA ALA A 989 39.70 16.42 -20.30
C ALA A 989 39.50 17.13 -21.65
N ASP A 990 39.95 18.38 -21.75
CA ASP A 990 39.77 19.23 -22.92
C ASP A 990 40.76 18.93 -24.07
N ASN A 991 41.72 18.04 -23.83
CA ASN A 991 42.70 17.55 -24.80
C ASN A 991 42.96 16.04 -24.62
N TRP A 992 43.49 15.38 -25.65
CA TRP A 992 43.74 13.93 -25.63
C TRP A 992 44.77 13.49 -24.58
N GLU A 993 45.85 14.25 -24.39
CA GLU A 993 46.95 13.88 -23.49
C GLU A 993 46.45 13.71 -22.05
N ASP A 994 45.70 14.69 -21.56
CA ASP A 994 45.14 14.66 -20.22
C ASP A 994 43.99 13.66 -20.09
N ALA A 995 43.13 13.54 -21.10
CA ALA A 995 42.04 12.57 -21.10
C ALA A 995 42.59 11.13 -21.01
N LYS A 996 43.64 10.85 -21.79
CA LYS A 996 44.31 9.54 -21.79
C LYS A 996 45.04 9.27 -20.49
N PHE A 997 45.69 10.27 -19.89
CA PHE A 997 46.32 10.12 -18.57
C PHE A 997 45.32 9.77 -17.48
N ILE A 998 44.19 10.48 -17.42
CA ILE A 998 43.13 10.20 -16.44
C ILE A 998 42.61 8.77 -16.60
N TYR A 999 42.35 8.35 -17.85
CA TYR A 999 41.92 6.98 -18.15
C TYR A 999 42.94 5.92 -17.74
N ASP A 1000 44.21 6.08 -18.14
CA ASP A 1000 45.26 5.10 -17.89
C ASP A 1000 45.55 4.95 -16.40
N SER A 1001 45.63 6.07 -15.68
CA SER A 1001 45.83 6.05 -14.23
C SER A 1001 44.64 5.46 -13.49
N ALA A 1002 43.40 5.70 -13.94
CA ALA A 1002 42.21 5.03 -13.40
C ALA A 1002 42.28 3.51 -13.60
N LYS A 1003 42.64 3.03 -14.80
CA LYS A 1003 42.81 1.59 -15.07
C LYS A 1003 43.93 0.97 -14.23
N GLN A 1004 45.07 1.64 -14.12
CA GLN A 1004 46.21 1.17 -13.35
C GLN A 1004 45.87 0.98 -11.86
N MET A 1005 45.07 1.89 -11.30
CA MET A 1005 44.66 1.86 -9.90
C MET A 1005 43.31 1.16 -9.65
N ASN A 1006 42.70 0.56 -10.68
CA ASN A 1006 41.37 -0.05 -10.63
C ASN A 1006 40.30 0.90 -10.04
N ILE A 1007 40.32 2.16 -10.45
CA ILE A 1007 39.33 3.17 -10.06
C ILE A 1007 38.09 3.01 -10.95
N PRO A 1008 36.89 2.78 -10.39
CA PRO A 1008 35.66 2.81 -11.16
C PRO A 1008 35.41 4.24 -11.68
N LEU A 1009 35.67 4.46 -12.96
CA LEU A 1009 35.57 5.76 -13.60
C LEU A 1009 34.36 5.80 -14.53
N MET A 1010 33.55 6.86 -14.40
CA MET A 1010 32.49 7.20 -15.35
C MET A 1010 32.61 8.68 -15.72
N ALA A 1011 32.35 9.02 -16.97
CA ALA A 1011 32.28 10.39 -17.41
C ALA A 1011 31.12 10.57 -18.39
N GLY A 1012 30.78 11.82 -18.70
CA GLY A 1012 29.90 12.13 -19.82
C GLY A 1012 28.84 13.19 -19.54
N SER A 1013 28.04 13.39 -20.57
CA SER A 1013 26.97 14.38 -20.65
C SER A 1013 25.62 13.80 -20.19
N SER A 1014 24.64 14.66 -19.90
CA SER A 1014 23.24 14.27 -19.67
C SER A 1014 22.48 13.95 -20.97
N LEU A 1015 22.96 14.42 -22.13
CA LEU A 1015 22.31 14.25 -23.44
C LEU A 1015 22.02 12.78 -23.85
N PRO A 1016 22.89 11.79 -23.58
CA PRO A 1016 22.58 10.38 -23.83
C PRO A 1016 21.28 9.91 -23.15
N THR A 1017 20.92 10.53 -22.03
CA THR A 1017 19.79 10.13 -21.19
C THR A 1017 18.49 10.90 -21.46
N THR A 1018 18.48 11.82 -22.45
CA THR A 1018 17.33 12.68 -22.73
C THR A 1018 16.14 11.94 -23.30
N TRP A 1019 14.99 12.62 -23.37
CA TRP A 1019 13.86 12.15 -24.17
C TRP A 1019 14.21 12.18 -25.65
N ARG A 1020 13.64 11.22 -26.38
CA ARG A 1020 13.77 11.12 -27.83
C ARG A 1020 12.38 11.24 -28.46
N ARG A 1021 12.24 12.13 -29.45
CA ARG A 1021 10.95 12.43 -30.11
C ARG A 1021 11.08 12.31 -31.65
N PRO A 1022 10.45 11.32 -32.30
CA PRO A 1022 9.74 10.18 -31.70
C PRO A 1022 10.69 9.28 -30.91
N VAL A 1023 10.13 8.40 -30.07
CA VAL A 1023 10.87 7.41 -29.28
C VAL A 1023 11.54 6.43 -30.26
N ALA A 1024 12.83 6.65 -30.53
CA ALA A 1024 13.62 5.87 -31.46
C ALA A 1024 15.08 5.79 -30.97
N ASP A 1025 15.70 4.61 -31.18
CA ASP A 1025 17.10 4.32 -30.89
C ASP A 1025 17.62 3.34 -31.94
N VAL A 1026 18.94 3.28 -32.12
CA VAL A 1026 19.57 2.31 -33.00
C VAL A 1026 19.30 0.89 -32.47
N ALA A 1027 18.73 0.04 -33.31
CA ALA A 1027 18.50 -1.36 -32.98
C ALA A 1027 19.83 -2.08 -32.67
N ARG A 1028 19.87 -2.78 -31.53
CA ARG A 1028 21.07 -3.49 -31.05
C ARG A 1028 21.58 -4.49 -32.07
N ASN A 1029 22.90 -4.49 -32.29
CA ASN A 1029 23.62 -5.41 -33.17
C ASN A 1029 23.29 -5.27 -34.67
N GLU A 1030 22.77 -4.12 -35.10
CA GLU A 1030 22.56 -3.80 -36.52
C GLU A 1030 23.71 -2.98 -37.11
N LYS A 1031 23.97 -3.10 -38.42
CA LYS A 1031 24.96 -2.27 -39.12
C LYS A 1031 24.37 -0.93 -39.56
N LEU A 1032 25.18 0.13 -39.49
CA LEU A 1032 24.83 1.48 -39.92
C LEU A 1032 25.78 1.94 -41.03
N ASP A 1033 25.25 2.66 -42.01
CA ASP A 1033 26.06 3.27 -43.07
C ASP A 1033 26.47 4.70 -42.70
N GLU A 1034 25.53 5.48 -42.13
CA GLU A 1034 25.72 6.91 -41.92
C GLU A 1034 24.80 7.47 -40.84
N ILE A 1035 25.30 8.44 -40.07
CA ILE A 1035 24.55 9.26 -39.12
C ILE A 1035 24.72 10.74 -39.49
N VAL A 1036 23.63 11.50 -39.57
CA VAL A 1036 23.66 12.96 -39.71
C VAL A 1036 22.97 13.59 -38.50
N ALA A 1037 23.64 14.52 -37.84
CA ALA A 1037 23.19 15.17 -36.61
C ALA A 1037 23.26 16.69 -36.70
N ILE A 1038 22.40 17.38 -35.95
CA ILE A 1038 22.32 18.83 -35.88
C ILE A 1038 22.58 19.28 -34.44
N THR A 1039 23.40 20.33 -34.29
CA THR A 1039 23.67 21.01 -33.02
C THR A 1039 23.69 22.52 -33.18
N PHE A 1040 23.91 23.22 -32.07
CA PHE A 1040 23.91 24.68 -31.95
C PHE A 1040 24.81 25.11 -30.78
N HIS A 1041 24.96 26.42 -30.59
CA HIS A 1041 25.79 27.08 -29.59
C HIS A 1041 27.30 26.89 -29.82
N THR A 1042 28.09 27.01 -28.74
CA THR A 1042 29.56 26.94 -28.74
C THR A 1042 30.07 25.58 -29.18
N THR A 1043 30.94 25.57 -30.19
CA THR A 1043 31.54 24.35 -30.76
C THR A 1043 32.28 23.46 -29.78
N ASP A 1044 32.93 24.01 -28.77
CA ASP A 1044 33.59 23.22 -27.72
C ASP A 1044 32.54 22.50 -26.85
N ALA A 1045 31.81 23.24 -26.00
CA ALA A 1045 30.90 22.64 -25.03
C ALA A 1045 29.71 21.90 -25.68
N TYR A 1046 29.07 22.47 -26.71
CA TYR A 1046 27.91 21.84 -27.35
C TYR A 1046 28.32 20.86 -28.44
N GLY A 1047 29.50 21.00 -29.04
CA GLY A 1047 30.07 19.95 -29.89
C GLY A 1047 30.32 18.68 -29.09
N PHE A 1048 30.84 18.79 -27.86
CA PHE A 1048 30.96 17.62 -26.97
C PHE A 1048 29.60 16.98 -26.68
N HIS A 1049 28.60 17.78 -26.27
CA HIS A 1049 27.25 17.29 -26.01
C HIS A 1049 26.64 16.56 -27.23
N ALA A 1050 26.91 17.08 -28.42
CA ALA A 1050 26.45 16.48 -29.66
C ALA A 1050 27.12 15.13 -29.95
N LEU A 1051 28.44 15.06 -29.80
CA LEU A 1051 29.18 13.81 -29.93
C LEU A 1051 28.71 12.76 -28.93
N GLU A 1052 28.33 13.14 -27.71
CA GLU A 1052 27.86 12.20 -26.70
C GLU A 1052 26.53 11.50 -27.05
N PHE A 1053 25.54 12.24 -27.60
CA PHE A 1053 24.28 11.60 -28.00
C PHE A 1053 24.42 10.81 -29.31
N ILE A 1054 25.29 11.26 -30.22
CA ILE A 1054 25.67 10.50 -31.42
C ILE A 1054 26.33 9.18 -30.99
N GLN A 1055 27.29 9.23 -30.07
CA GLN A 1055 27.98 8.06 -29.57
C GLN A 1055 27.01 7.07 -28.93
N ALA A 1056 26.00 7.57 -28.20
CA ALA A 1056 24.94 6.76 -27.62
C ALA A 1056 24.10 5.98 -28.65
N LEU A 1057 24.00 6.48 -29.89
CA LEU A 1057 23.42 5.77 -31.04
C LEU A 1057 24.45 4.82 -31.68
N ALA A 1058 25.64 5.34 -31.98
CA ALA A 1058 26.68 4.62 -32.71
C ALA A 1058 27.14 3.37 -31.96
N GLU A 1059 27.28 3.42 -30.63
CA GLU A 1059 27.74 2.28 -29.81
C GLU A 1059 26.76 1.10 -29.75
N GLN A 1060 25.51 1.28 -30.21
CA GLN A 1060 24.50 0.22 -30.26
C GLN A 1060 24.68 -0.73 -31.43
N ARG A 1061 25.46 -0.32 -32.44
CA ARG A 1061 25.65 -1.01 -33.71
C ARG A 1061 26.37 -2.35 -33.57
N GLN A 1062 26.31 -3.15 -34.63
CA GLN A 1062 26.97 -4.45 -34.69
C GLN A 1062 28.48 -4.33 -34.45
N GLY A 1063 28.99 -5.06 -33.47
CA GLY A 1063 30.41 -5.05 -33.10
C GLY A 1063 30.79 -4.03 -32.03
N GLY A 1064 29.82 -3.21 -31.56
CA GLY A 1064 30.10 -2.14 -30.60
C GLY A 1064 30.82 -0.97 -31.24
N GLU A 1065 31.57 -0.21 -30.44
CA GLU A 1065 32.41 0.86 -30.97
C GLU A 1065 33.77 0.31 -31.38
N THR A 1066 34.19 0.65 -32.60
CA THR A 1066 35.39 0.11 -33.27
C THR A 1066 36.55 1.11 -33.33
N GLY A 1067 36.31 2.35 -32.92
CA GLY A 1067 37.28 3.44 -32.95
C GLY A 1067 37.10 4.35 -34.16
N ILE A 1068 37.79 5.49 -34.14
CA ILE A 1068 37.69 6.54 -35.17
C ILE A 1068 38.97 6.54 -36.01
N ARG A 1069 38.81 6.42 -37.33
CA ARG A 1069 39.89 6.38 -38.31
C ARG A 1069 40.40 7.77 -38.61
N SER A 1070 39.49 8.68 -38.95
CA SER A 1070 39.84 10.04 -39.34
C SER A 1070 38.70 11.01 -39.06
N VAL A 1071 39.04 12.29 -38.97
CA VAL A 1071 38.10 13.40 -38.76
C VAL A 1071 38.43 14.58 -39.68
N GLN A 1072 37.42 15.38 -40.01
CA GLN A 1072 37.58 16.65 -40.72
C GLN A 1072 36.54 17.67 -40.24
N SER A 1073 36.98 18.89 -39.98
CA SER A 1073 36.10 20.01 -39.63
C SER A 1073 36.21 21.12 -40.66
N VAL A 1074 35.07 21.50 -41.26
CA VAL A 1074 34.98 22.63 -42.21
C VAL A 1074 34.01 23.69 -41.68
N SER A 1075 34.18 24.94 -42.12
CA SER A 1075 33.38 26.09 -41.68
C SER A 1075 32.98 27.02 -42.83
N GLY A 1076 31.97 27.85 -42.59
CA GLY A 1076 31.56 28.88 -43.57
C GLY A 1076 31.09 28.28 -44.90
N ASP A 1077 31.61 28.82 -46.01
CA ASP A 1077 31.20 28.46 -47.37
C ASP A 1077 31.46 26.99 -47.73
N GLU A 1078 32.49 26.35 -47.14
CA GLU A 1078 32.76 24.94 -47.39
C GLU A 1078 31.65 24.03 -46.85
N VAL A 1079 30.99 24.42 -45.75
CA VAL A 1079 29.80 23.72 -45.26
C VAL A 1079 28.67 23.83 -46.27
N TRP A 1080 28.46 25.02 -46.85
CA TRP A 1080 27.41 25.20 -47.85
C TRP A 1080 27.70 24.46 -49.17
N LYS A 1081 28.97 24.33 -49.55
CA LYS A 1081 29.38 23.47 -50.67
C LYS A 1081 29.08 22.01 -50.38
N ALA A 1082 29.34 21.52 -49.17
CA ALA A 1082 28.97 20.18 -48.75
C ALA A 1082 27.44 19.95 -48.77
N PHE A 1083 26.64 20.99 -48.51
CA PHE A 1083 25.19 20.94 -48.68
C PHE A 1083 24.76 20.83 -50.15
N ASP A 1084 25.46 21.52 -51.05
CA ASP A 1084 25.12 21.59 -52.49
C ASP A 1084 25.62 20.38 -53.28
N ASP A 1085 26.74 19.77 -52.87
CA ASP A 1085 27.32 18.64 -53.59
C ASP A 1085 26.49 17.35 -53.45
N GLY A 1086 25.73 17.22 -52.35
CA GLY A 1086 24.93 16.03 -52.01
C GLY A 1086 25.74 14.73 -51.89
N LYS A 1087 27.07 14.83 -51.82
CA LYS A 1087 28.04 13.73 -51.78
C LYS A 1087 28.75 13.63 -50.44
N THR A 1088 28.93 14.76 -49.75
CA THR A 1088 29.62 14.81 -48.47
C THR A 1088 28.83 14.08 -47.38
N PHE A 1089 27.53 14.38 -47.26
CA PHE A 1089 26.59 13.63 -46.43
C PHE A 1089 25.26 13.45 -47.19
N ASP A 1090 24.48 12.42 -46.84
CA ASP A 1090 23.20 12.19 -47.51
C ASP A 1090 22.15 13.24 -47.11
N ARG A 1091 21.64 13.94 -48.13
CA ARG A 1091 20.65 14.99 -47.94
C ARG A 1091 19.36 14.51 -47.27
N LYS A 1092 18.95 13.27 -47.50
CA LYS A 1092 17.74 12.69 -46.89
C LYS A 1092 17.90 12.50 -45.37
N LEU A 1093 19.10 12.13 -44.91
CA LEU A 1093 19.39 12.03 -43.48
C LEU A 1093 19.34 13.41 -42.83
N PHE A 1094 19.94 14.41 -43.46
CA PHE A 1094 19.86 15.78 -42.99
C PHE A 1094 18.40 16.28 -42.93
N ASP A 1095 17.61 16.12 -43.99
CA ASP A 1095 16.22 16.56 -44.02
C ASP A 1095 15.37 15.83 -42.96
N ALA A 1096 15.66 14.54 -42.72
CA ALA A 1096 15.01 13.75 -41.67
C ALA A 1096 15.38 14.21 -40.26
N ALA A 1097 16.63 14.65 -40.01
CA ALA A 1097 17.06 15.22 -38.73
C ALA A 1097 16.50 16.64 -38.55
N TRP A 1098 16.58 17.48 -39.58
CA TRP A 1098 16.06 18.85 -39.61
C TRP A 1098 14.54 18.88 -39.37
N GLY A 1099 13.81 17.94 -39.96
CA GLY A 1099 12.37 17.78 -39.78
C GLY A 1099 11.93 17.49 -38.34
N ARG A 1100 12.83 17.03 -37.46
CA ARG A 1100 12.55 16.78 -36.04
C ARG A 1100 12.62 18.02 -35.17
N LEU A 1101 13.30 19.07 -35.62
CA LEU A 1101 13.40 20.33 -34.88
C LEU A 1101 12.03 20.99 -34.83
N THR A 1102 11.60 21.35 -33.63
CA THR A 1102 10.33 22.03 -33.36
C THR A 1102 10.47 23.55 -33.38
N ASN A 1103 11.67 24.06 -33.10
CA ASN A 1103 11.96 25.49 -32.98
C ASN A 1103 13.07 25.94 -33.95
N LYS A 1104 12.85 25.70 -35.25
CA LYS A 1104 13.76 26.07 -36.34
C LYS A 1104 13.32 27.37 -37.03
N LYS A 1105 14.28 28.19 -37.47
CA LYS A 1105 14.03 29.43 -38.21
C LYS A 1105 14.04 29.20 -39.73
N ASP A 1106 13.00 28.56 -40.23
CA ASP A 1106 12.74 28.41 -41.68
C ASP A 1106 11.49 29.18 -42.14
N LYS A 1107 10.73 29.79 -41.23
CA LYS A 1107 9.55 30.61 -41.54
C LYS A 1107 9.87 31.98 -42.15
N ASP A 1108 11.06 32.54 -41.93
CA ASP A 1108 11.37 33.95 -42.20
C ASP A 1108 12.53 34.22 -43.19
N GLY A 1109 13.08 33.19 -43.87
CA GLY A 1109 14.14 33.37 -44.89
C GLY A 1109 14.93 32.10 -45.24
N PRO A 1110 15.78 32.11 -46.29
CA PRO A 1110 16.63 30.97 -46.63
C PRO A 1110 17.70 30.75 -45.54
N ARG A 1111 17.82 29.49 -45.05
CA ARG A 1111 18.72 29.08 -43.94
C ARG A 1111 20.16 29.62 -44.01
N ARG A 1112 20.68 29.89 -45.21
CA ARG A 1112 22.02 30.45 -45.42
C ARG A 1112 22.17 31.87 -44.87
N GLU A 1113 21.09 32.66 -44.90
CA GLU A 1113 21.09 34.03 -44.37
C GLU A 1113 21.03 34.06 -42.83
N ALA A 1114 20.44 33.02 -42.22
CA ALA A 1114 20.26 32.93 -40.77
C ALA A 1114 21.49 32.35 -40.04
N VAL A 1115 22.44 31.74 -40.75
CA VAL A 1115 23.61 31.04 -40.17
C VAL A 1115 24.89 31.65 -40.76
N ALA A 1116 25.47 32.62 -40.05
CA ALA A 1116 26.65 33.36 -40.49
C ALA A 1116 27.91 32.49 -40.57
N GLU A 1117 28.09 31.57 -39.61
CA GLU A 1117 29.25 30.68 -39.53
C GLU A 1117 28.80 29.25 -39.23
N PRO A 1118 28.32 28.48 -40.23
CA PRO A 1118 28.05 27.06 -40.03
C PRO A 1118 29.36 26.30 -39.80
N ARG A 1119 29.28 25.16 -39.09
CA ARG A 1119 30.39 24.22 -38.95
C ARG A 1119 29.91 22.81 -39.27
N LEU A 1120 30.74 22.02 -39.93
CA LEU A 1120 30.48 20.61 -40.24
C LEU A 1120 31.67 19.78 -39.74
N PHE A 1121 31.37 18.82 -38.87
CA PHE A 1121 32.28 17.80 -38.38
C PHE A 1121 31.97 16.49 -39.09
N SER A 1122 32.95 15.97 -39.83
CA SER A 1122 32.88 14.68 -40.52
C SER A 1122 33.82 13.69 -39.82
N ILE A 1123 33.30 12.52 -39.49
CA ILE A 1123 34.00 11.49 -38.72
C ILE A 1123 33.84 10.16 -39.47
N GLU A 1124 34.94 9.45 -39.70
CA GLU A 1124 34.93 8.10 -40.27
C GLU A 1124 35.37 7.09 -39.20
N HIS A 1125 34.49 6.15 -38.87
CA HIS A 1125 34.80 5.05 -37.95
C HIS A 1125 35.60 3.95 -38.64
N ALA A 1126 36.32 3.15 -37.85
CA ALA A 1126 37.17 2.07 -38.34
C ALA A 1126 36.40 1.03 -39.18
N ASP A 1127 35.14 0.77 -38.85
CA ASP A 1127 34.23 -0.17 -39.54
C ASP A 1127 33.53 0.40 -40.77
N GLY A 1128 33.77 1.68 -41.11
CA GLY A 1128 33.19 2.36 -42.26
C GLY A 1128 31.92 3.17 -41.98
N LEU A 1129 31.43 3.21 -40.74
CA LEU A 1129 30.36 4.14 -40.38
C LEU A 1129 30.83 5.60 -40.55
N ARG A 1130 30.06 6.40 -41.30
CA ARG A 1130 30.30 7.84 -41.45
C ARG A 1130 29.36 8.65 -40.56
N VAL A 1131 29.88 9.68 -39.90
CA VAL A 1131 29.08 10.56 -39.04
C VAL A 1131 29.33 12.01 -39.44
N HIS A 1132 28.25 12.76 -39.61
CA HIS A 1132 28.29 14.18 -39.95
C HIS A 1132 27.48 14.99 -38.95
N LEU A 1133 28.15 15.84 -38.18
CA LEU A 1133 27.54 16.73 -37.21
C LEU A 1133 27.60 18.18 -37.71
N ILE A 1134 26.45 18.83 -37.81
CA ILE A 1134 26.32 20.17 -38.39
C ILE A 1134 25.85 21.17 -37.33
N GLU A 1135 26.65 22.20 -37.10
CA GLU A 1135 26.33 23.32 -36.22
C GLU A 1135 25.65 24.43 -37.02
N LEU A 1136 24.40 24.76 -36.68
CA LEU A 1136 23.56 25.73 -37.41
C LEU A 1136 23.08 26.87 -36.51
N ASN A 1137 24.04 27.56 -35.91
CA ASN A 1137 23.79 28.70 -35.01
C ASN A 1137 22.94 29.78 -35.67
N GLY A 1138 21.90 30.22 -34.97
CA GLY A 1138 20.95 31.21 -35.47
C GLY A 1138 19.72 30.60 -36.16
N ALA A 1139 19.83 29.38 -36.72
CA ALA A 1139 18.73 28.67 -37.38
C ALA A 1139 18.20 27.45 -36.61
N ALA A 1140 19.02 26.81 -35.77
CA ALA A 1140 18.64 25.71 -34.88
C ALA A 1140 18.97 26.07 -33.41
N ASN A 1141 18.16 25.55 -32.48
CA ASN A 1141 18.38 25.65 -31.03
C ASN A 1141 17.99 24.34 -30.29
N GLU A 1142 18.02 23.23 -31.01
CA GLU A 1142 17.63 21.90 -30.57
C GLU A 1142 18.59 20.87 -31.19
N TRP A 1143 18.71 19.69 -30.57
CA TRP A 1143 19.53 18.58 -31.06
C TRP A 1143 18.69 17.51 -31.75
N SER A 1144 19.11 17.06 -32.92
CA SER A 1144 18.49 15.92 -33.59
C SER A 1144 19.51 15.08 -34.35
N ALA A 1145 19.17 13.82 -34.60
CA ALA A 1145 19.93 12.96 -35.51
C ALA A 1145 19.01 12.07 -36.35
N ALA A 1146 19.54 11.67 -37.50
CA ALA A 1146 19.02 10.63 -38.35
C ALA A 1146 20.12 9.62 -38.67
N TRP A 1147 19.76 8.35 -38.79
CA TRP A 1147 20.68 7.27 -39.10
C TRP A 1147 20.07 6.31 -40.12
N ARG A 1148 20.94 5.63 -40.88
CA ARG A 1148 20.56 4.67 -41.91
C ARG A 1148 21.13 3.29 -41.61
N TYR A 1149 20.26 2.28 -41.66
CA TYR A 1149 20.66 0.88 -41.54
C TYR A 1149 21.18 0.34 -42.87
N THR A 1150 22.27 -0.44 -42.83
CA THR A 1150 22.87 -1.04 -44.03
C THR A 1150 21.93 -2.04 -44.72
N LYS A 1151 21.19 -2.83 -43.94
CA LYS A 1151 20.45 -4.00 -44.43
C LYS A 1151 19.30 -3.68 -45.39
N ASP A 1152 18.58 -2.59 -45.14
CA ASP A 1152 17.34 -2.22 -45.83
C ASP A 1152 17.31 -0.75 -46.25
N GLN A 1153 18.39 0.00 -45.96
CA GLN A 1153 18.51 1.43 -46.24
C GLN A 1153 17.43 2.28 -45.53
N ASN A 1154 16.76 1.73 -44.51
CA ASN A 1154 15.74 2.44 -43.76
C ASN A 1154 16.37 3.59 -42.96
N ILE A 1155 15.69 4.74 -42.94
CA ILE A 1155 16.10 5.93 -42.21
C ILE A 1155 15.20 6.11 -40.99
N GLU A 1156 15.82 6.18 -39.83
CA GLU A 1156 15.17 6.60 -38.59
C GLU A 1156 15.74 7.96 -38.15
N SER A 1157 14.95 8.73 -37.41
CA SER A 1157 15.40 10.02 -36.88
C SER A 1157 14.65 10.41 -35.61
N SER A 1158 15.34 11.15 -34.75
CA SER A 1158 14.78 11.62 -33.48
C SER A 1158 15.36 12.97 -33.04
N LEU A 1159 14.52 13.76 -32.37
CA LEU A 1159 14.90 14.92 -31.57
C LEU A 1159 15.37 14.46 -30.19
N PHE A 1160 16.54 14.91 -29.75
CA PHE A 1160 17.05 14.71 -28.39
C PHE A 1160 16.64 15.91 -27.53
N TRP A 1161 15.47 15.77 -26.90
CA TRP A 1161 14.81 16.88 -26.22
C TRP A 1161 15.25 17.00 -24.77
N THR A 1162 15.69 18.19 -24.39
CA THR A 1162 16.05 18.62 -23.04
C THR A 1162 14.96 19.53 -22.46
N GLN A 1163 14.93 19.60 -21.13
CA GLN A 1163 14.05 20.52 -20.43
C GLN A 1163 14.80 21.82 -20.13
N GLU A 1164 14.50 22.85 -20.92
CA GLU A 1164 15.11 24.19 -20.82
C GLU A 1164 14.49 25.00 -19.67
N GLY A 1165 14.83 24.63 -18.42
CA GLY A 1165 14.39 25.28 -17.18
C GLY A 1165 14.26 24.29 -16.02
N ARG A 1166 14.29 24.78 -14.77
CA ARG A 1166 14.16 23.87 -13.60
C ARG A 1166 12.84 23.08 -13.67
N PRO A 1167 12.87 21.80 -13.28
CA PRO A 1167 13.98 21.12 -12.59
C PRO A 1167 15.14 20.69 -13.49
N GLY A 1168 15.01 20.67 -14.82
CA GLY A 1168 16.07 20.18 -15.70
C GLY A 1168 16.26 18.67 -15.57
N MET A 1169 15.17 17.90 -15.64
CA MET A 1169 15.15 16.47 -15.31
C MET A 1169 16.10 15.58 -16.12
N HIS A 1170 16.63 16.03 -17.25
CA HIS A 1170 17.63 15.27 -18.00
C HIS A 1170 18.93 15.06 -17.18
N PHE A 1171 19.28 15.96 -16.26
CA PHE A 1171 20.39 15.75 -15.32
C PHE A 1171 20.07 14.76 -14.20
N THR A 1172 18.79 14.55 -13.87
CA THR A 1172 18.38 13.51 -12.93
C THR A 1172 18.72 12.12 -13.45
N TRP A 1173 18.56 11.88 -14.76
CA TRP A 1173 18.87 10.58 -15.36
C TRP A 1173 20.37 10.32 -15.42
N LEU A 1174 21.18 11.37 -15.63
CA LEU A 1174 22.63 11.32 -15.45
C LEU A 1174 22.98 10.98 -14.00
N LEU A 1175 22.39 11.69 -13.02
CA LEU A 1175 22.60 11.44 -11.60
C LEU A 1175 22.25 10.00 -11.20
N ASN A 1176 21.16 9.42 -11.72
CA ASN A 1176 20.83 8.02 -11.45
C ASN A 1176 21.96 7.06 -11.90
N GLY A 1177 22.65 7.37 -13.01
CA GLY A 1177 23.82 6.63 -13.46
C GLY A 1177 25.01 6.79 -12.49
N ILE A 1178 25.22 7.98 -11.96
CA ILE A 1178 26.26 8.28 -10.96
C ILE A 1178 25.96 7.55 -9.65
N GLU A 1179 24.73 7.66 -9.15
CA GLU A 1179 24.23 6.99 -7.96
C GLU A 1179 24.42 5.48 -8.06
N ASN A 1180 23.99 4.88 -9.18
CA ASN A 1180 24.18 3.45 -9.42
C ASN A 1180 25.66 3.06 -9.39
N MET A 1181 26.56 3.88 -9.95
CA MET A 1181 27.99 3.61 -9.90
C MET A 1181 28.54 3.63 -8.48
N VAL A 1182 28.22 4.66 -7.69
CA VAL A 1182 28.69 4.76 -6.30
C VAL A 1182 28.12 3.63 -5.44
N LEU A 1183 26.85 3.30 -5.62
CA LEU A 1183 26.16 2.29 -4.83
C LEU A 1183 26.61 0.84 -5.14
N THR A 1184 27.07 0.58 -6.37
CA THR A 1184 27.46 -0.76 -6.83
C THR A 1184 28.98 -0.94 -6.97
N GLY A 1185 29.74 0.16 -6.98
CA GLY A 1185 31.16 0.17 -7.31
C GLY A 1185 31.47 -0.03 -8.80
N LYS A 1186 30.46 -0.05 -9.70
CA LYS A 1186 30.63 -0.35 -11.13
C LYS A 1186 30.09 0.77 -12.02
N PRO A 1187 30.85 1.26 -13.03
CA PRO A 1187 30.35 2.30 -13.93
C PRO A 1187 29.06 1.88 -14.64
N SER A 1188 28.08 2.79 -14.70
CA SER A 1188 26.79 2.53 -15.37
C SER A 1188 26.93 2.42 -16.90
N TRP A 1189 27.98 3.00 -17.45
CA TRP A 1189 28.46 2.85 -18.83
C TRP A 1189 29.99 2.97 -18.84
N PRO A 1190 30.66 2.38 -19.85
CA PRO A 1190 32.12 2.43 -19.95
C PRO A 1190 32.62 3.87 -20.14
N VAL A 1191 33.67 4.27 -19.42
CA VAL A 1191 34.33 5.57 -19.62
C VAL A 1191 34.98 5.66 -21.01
N GLU A 1192 35.33 4.53 -21.62
CA GLU A 1192 35.87 4.45 -22.97
C GLU A 1192 35.01 5.20 -24.00
N ARG A 1193 33.67 5.23 -23.81
CA ARG A 1193 32.80 6.03 -24.70
C ARG A 1193 33.12 7.51 -24.66
N THR A 1194 33.33 8.03 -23.45
CA THR A 1194 33.57 9.45 -23.23
C THR A 1194 35.04 9.82 -23.47
N LEU A 1195 35.97 8.87 -23.28
CA LEU A 1195 37.34 9.03 -23.76
C LEU A 1195 37.36 9.20 -25.28
N LEU A 1196 36.60 8.39 -26.00
CA LEU A 1196 36.50 8.48 -27.46
C LEU A 1196 35.91 9.82 -27.90
N THR A 1197 34.78 10.25 -27.33
CA THR A 1197 34.16 11.55 -27.69
C THR A 1197 35.06 12.74 -27.31
N SER A 1198 35.77 12.67 -26.19
CA SER A 1198 36.74 13.72 -25.79
C SER A 1198 37.89 13.84 -26.80
N GLY A 1199 38.52 12.71 -27.16
CA GLY A 1199 39.59 12.69 -28.15
C GLY A 1199 39.15 13.05 -29.57
N THR A 1200 37.90 12.70 -29.93
CA THR A 1200 37.29 13.08 -31.21
C THR A 1200 37.12 14.58 -31.30
N LEU A 1201 36.60 15.22 -30.26
CA LEU A 1201 36.43 16.67 -30.24
C LEU A 1201 37.77 17.39 -30.34
N ASP A 1202 38.78 16.95 -29.60
CA ASP A 1202 40.14 17.51 -29.67
C ASP A 1202 40.68 17.44 -31.11
N ALA A 1203 40.60 16.28 -31.76
CA ALA A 1203 41.02 16.10 -33.15
C ALA A 1203 40.23 16.99 -34.15
N LEU A 1204 38.92 17.16 -33.94
CA LEU A 1204 38.06 18.04 -34.74
C LEU A 1204 38.42 19.52 -34.57
N LEU A 1205 38.74 19.95 -33.35
CA LEU A 1205 39.16 21.33 -33.07
C LEU A 1205 40.55 21.61 -33.66
N ILE A 1206 41.46 20.64 -33.61
CA ILE A 1206 42.75 20.71 -34.30
C ILE A 1206 42.55 20.82 -35.81
N SER A 1207 41.70 19.98 -36.41
CA SER A 1207 41.38 20.04 -37.85
C SER A 1207 40.83 21.41 -38.26
N LEU A 1208 39.93 21.98 -37.46
CA LEU A 1208 39.34 23.31 -37.72
C LEU A 1208 40.41 24.41 -37.69
N LYS A 1209 41.35 24.34 -36.75
CA LYS A 1209 42.48 25.28 -36.66
C LYS A 1209 43.48 25.11 -37.80
N ASP A 1210 43.77 23.87 -38.19
CA ASP A 1210 44.76 23.50 -39.20
C ASP A 1210 44.21 23.59 -40.63
N LYS A 1211 43.39 24.62 -40.89
CA LYS A 1211 42.79 24.94 -42.18
C LYS A 1211 41.94 23.79 -42.75
N GLU A 1212 41.13 23.18 -41.90
CA GLU A 1212 40.09 22.23 -42.29
C GLU A 1212 40.64 20.92 -42.90
N ARG A 1213 41.86 20.56 -42.52
CA ARG A 1213 42.58 19.39 -43.04
C ARG A 1213 41.98 18.08 -42.49
N LEU A 1214 41.82 17.09 -43.37
CA LEU A 1214 41.56 15.71 -42.97
C LEU A 1214 42.69 15.19 -42.05
N THR A 1215 42.31 14.75 -40.86
CA THR A 1215 43.24 14.33 -39.80
C THR A 1215 42.99 12.86 -39.46
N GLU A 1216 44.01 12.02 -39.68
CA GLU A 1216 44.00 10.63 -39.22
C GLU A 1216 44.16 10.56 -37.70
N THR A 1217 43.47 9.62 -37.05
CA THR A 1217 43.38 9.51 -35.59
C THR A 1217 43.79 8.14 -35.07
N PRO A 1218 45.03 7.67 -35.30
CA PRO A 1218 45.49 6.35 -34.84
C PRO A 1218 45.36 6.15 -33.32
N GLN A 1219 45.43 7.24 -32.54
CA GLN A 1219 45.24 7.21 -31.10
C GLN A 1219 43.80 6.90 -30.66
N LEU A 1220 42.81 7.08 -31.54
CA LEU A 1220 41.38 6.80 -31.30
C LEU A 1220 40.93 5.43 -31.83
N MET A 1221 41.88 4.60 -32.29
CA MET A 1221 41.63 3.27 -32.84
C MET A 1221 41.59 2.20 -31.74
N PHE A 1222 40.70 2.35 -30.76
CA PHE A 1222 40.48 1.37 -29.71
C PHE A 1222 39.00 0.95 -29.61
N PRO A 1223 38.70 -0.35 -29.52
CA PRO A 1223 37.33 -0.82 -29.43
C PRO A 1223 36.82 -0.84 -27.98
N TYR A 1224 35.51 -0.70 -27.80
CA TYR A 1224 34.85 -1.01 -26.53
C TYR A 1224 33.40 -1.48 -26.75
N ASN A 1225 32.85 -2.14 -25.74
CA ASN A 1225 31.47 -2.60 -25.73
C ASN A 1225 30.68 -1.90 -24.64
N SER A 1226 29.51 -1.37 -25.00
CA SER A 1226 28.56 -0.79 -24.06
C SER A 1226 27.40 -1.74 -23.80
N SER A 1227 27.22 -2.13 -22.54
CA SER A 1227 26.00 -2.81 -22.08
C SER A 1227 24.84 -1.85 -21.86
N TRP A 1228 25.10 -0.54 -21.83
CA TRP A 1228 24.11 0.48 -21.58
C TRP A 1228 23.08 0.53 -22.72
N ARG A 1229 21.82 0.78 -22.35
CA ARG A 1229 20.69 0.92 -23.27
C ARG A 1229 19.87 2.11 -22.85
N TRP A 1230 19.51 2.92 -23.83
CA TRP A 1230 18.57 4.00 -23.60
C TRP A 1230 17.18 3.40 -23.34
N ASN A 1231 16.59 3.80 -22.23
CA ASN A 1231 15.19 3.56 -21.93
C ASN A 1231 14.48 4.90 -21.92
N SER A 1232 13.31 4.98 -22.56
CA SER A 1232 12.54 6.22 -22.60
C SER A 1232 12.21 6.68 -21.17
N PRO A 1233 12.70 7.86 -20.73
CA PRO A 1233 12.41 8.34 -19.40
C PRO A 1233 10.91 8.73 -19.27
N PRO A 1234 10.32 8.67 -18.06
CA PRO A 1234 8.96 9.14 -17.83
C PRO A 1234 8.82 10.62 -18.23
N PRO A 1235 7.60 11.09 -18.55
CA PRO A 1235 7.38 12.50 -18.88
C PRO A 1235 7.91 13.42 -17.78
N PRO A 1236 8.62 14.52 -18.14
CA PRO A 1236 9.12 15.46 -17.15
C PRO A 1236 7.95 16.24 -16.52
N PRO A 1237 8.10 16.71 -15.26
CA PRO A 1237 7.16 17.66 -14.68
C PRO A 1237 7.23 19.01 -15.44
N PRO A 1238 6.22 19.90 -15.28
CA PRO A 1238 6.25 21.23 -15.86
C PRO A 1238 7.50 22.03 -15.47
N ILE A 1239 7.93 22.93 -16.36
CA ILE A 1239 8.98 23.91 -16.05
C ILE A 1239 8.46 24.86 -14.96
N ARG A 1240 9.29 25.16 -13.95
CA ARG A 1240 8.93 26.09 -12.88
C ARG A 1240 9.00 27.55 -13.34
N PRO A 1241 8.09 28.44 -12.90
CA PRO A 1241 8.25 29.89 -13.05
C PRO A 1241 9.56 30.39 -12.42
N TRP A 1242 10.19 31.42 -12.98
CA TRP A 1242 11.44 31.98 -12.44
C TRP A 1242 11.33 32.43 -10.97
N SER A 1243 10.16 32.87 -10.54
CA SER A 1243 9.88 33.23 -9.14
C SER A 1243 9.92 32.04 -8.17
N GLU A 1244 9.84 30.81 -8.68
CA GLU A 1244 9.88 29.56 -7.91
C GLU A 1244 11.23 28.82 -8.07
N GLN A 1245 12.16 29.35 -8.85
CA GLN A 1245 13.47 28.76 -9.17
C GLN A 1245 14.58 29.37 -8.34
#